data_AF-A0A7T1WS21-F1
#
_entry.id   AF-A0A7T1WS21-F1
#
_cell.length_a   1.000
_cell.length_b   1.000
_cell.length_c   1.000
_cell.angle_alpha   90.00
_cell.angle_beta   90.00
_cell.angle_gamma   90.00
#
_symmetry.space_group_name_H-M   'P 1'
#
loop_
_entity.id
_entity.type
_entity.pdbx_description
1 polymer ?
#
loop_
_entity_poly.entity_id
_entity_poly.type
_entity_poly.pdbx_seq_one_letter_code
_entity_poly.pdbx_strand_id
1 'polypeptide(L)'
;MATFLYKLGRFAFRRRHFVALFWVALLALAGVGAAQAPAAGSTSFSIPGTEAQKAFDLLDQRFPGSSADGATARVVFKAPGGEKMTDAAHKAVVGNTVKELGDDSQVAAVSDPFRSKAVSRGGSVAYAQVSYKVSGMELEDSSRDALKEAAQDARDSGLTVEVGGDALQAVPKTGATEVIGVSVAAVVLVITFGSLIAAGLPLLTALIGVGTGISTITVLASRLDLGSTTSTLAMMIGLAVGIDYALFIASRYRAELAEGREREDAAGRAVGTAGSAVVFAGLTVVIALVGLAVVNIPMLTKMGIAAAGTVVIAVLIALTMIPALLGFAGRKVQPAGKKSRLLGGGRKKAASATGKPNMGTRWARFVVRHPVSLLLLGVVSLGATAVPAVSLELGLPDDGSQPTSTTQRKAYDLLSEGFGPGFNGPLMVVVDAKSADNPKAAVGEVTRSVKSLDNVVTVTPATYNKAGDTAMITVVPDSKPSSTETEDLTQAVRDAGGAIKADTGGEVLVTGSTAMNIDVSQKLNDALLPYLALVVGLAFLLLIVVFRSILVPLKAALGFLLSVLAAFGAVVAVFQWGWLADVMAVEETGPIMSMMPIFMVGVVFGLAMDYEVFLVTRMREAYIHGEPPREAVVTGFRHGARVVAAAAVIMIAVFSGFIGSSESMVKMIGFGLAVAVFFDAFIVRMAIVPATLALLGRAAWWLPKWLGRALPNVDVEGEGLRETPADGDPNGRAPHPAETRAPNAEKAPGLPLAVNHQGVSEIRGLVQNADSAPVTSATLTLIDGGGHQLVRTTTEADGRYMLPVPGSGSYVLIAAADHHDPQAASLVVGDGPVDFDLMLSGSCGLTGTVRGTNGLPVGDAVIVATDTRGKVIATAKTDAEGGYAFTALTAGHYTLAFSAPAFRPAAESVEVAGGHTWCDVELQLRARISGTVRVNEGRPLADAQVTLLDAAGNMVCAATTGPDGEYDFADLIDGEYTLVASSYPPVAEAVAVSGTGKQGHDLWLRHPRN
;
A
#
# COMPACT_ATOMS: atom_id res chain seq x y z
N MET A 1 -6.94 -7.83 32.12
CA MET A 1 -6.16 -7.42 30.93
C MET A 1 -6.02 -5.91 30.85
N ALA A 2 -7.12 -5.15 30.86
CA ALA A 2 -7.12 -3.68 30.82
C ALA A 2 -6.15 -3.01 31.81
N THR A 3 -6.06 -3.49 33.06
CA THR A 3 -5.12 -2.95 34.07
C THR A 3 -3.64 -3.12 33.70
N PHE A 4 -3.28 -4.24 33.06
CA PHE A 4 -1.90 -4.48 32.60
C PHE A 4 -1.57 -3.55 31.43
N LEU A 5 -2.48 -3.47 30.44
CA LEU A 5 -2.33 -2.58 29.29
C LEU A 5 -2.31 -1.10 29.68
N TYR A 6 -3.08 -0.72 30.71
CA TYR A 6 -3.01 0.61 31.31
C TYR A 6 -1.63 0.95 31.87
N LYS A 7 -1.05 0.04 32.66
CA LYS A 7 0.31 0.19 33.20
C LYS A 7 1.35 0.25 32.08
N LEU A 8 1.20 -0.58 31.05
CA LEU A 8 2.07 -0.58 29.87
C LEU A 8 2.01 0.75 29.12
N GLY A 9 0.81 1.30 28.89
CA GLY A 9 0.63 2.60 28.24
C GLY A 9 1.25 3.75 29.02
N ARG A 10 1.10 3.77 30.36
CA ARG A 10 1.76 4.77 31.22
C ARG A 10 3.28 4.62 31.22
N PHE A 11 3.78 3.38 31.28
CA PHE A 11 5.21 3.11 31.21
C PHE A 11 5.81 3.60 29.89
N ALA A 12 5.16 3.29 28.77
CA ALA A 12 5.61 3.72 27.45
C ALA A 12 5.59 5.24 27.29
N PHE A 13 4.57 5.90 27.84
CA PHE A 13 4.48 7.37 27.87
C PHE A 13 5.61 8.01 28.71
N ARG A 14 5.89 7.46 29.89
CA ARG A 14 6.96 7.95 30.80
C ARG A 14 8.36 7.71 30.23
N ARG A 15 8.63 6.49 29.76
CA ARG A 15 9.92 6.09 29.18
C ARG A 15 9.95 6.20 27.66
N ARG A 16 9.31 7.24 27.12
CA ARG A 16 9.13 7.46 25.67
C ARG A 16 10.43 7.36 24.86
N HIS A 17 11.55 7.86 25.39
CA HIS A 17 12.86 7.81 24.72
C HIS A 17 13.36 6.37 24.58
N PHE A 18 13.27 5.58 25.64
CA PHE A 18 13.71 4.19 25.63
C PHE A 18 12.87 3.34 24.67
N VAL A 19 11.54 3.50 24.69
CA VAL A 19 10.65 2.74 23.81
C VAL A 19 10.84 3.12 22.33
N ALA A 20 10.97 4.42 22.03
CA ALA A 20 11.24 4.85 20.65
C ALA A 20 12.60 4.35 20.15
N LEU A 21 13.66 4.48 20.96
CA LEU A 21 14.99 3.98 20.61
C LEU A 21 15.01 2.46 20.43
N PHE A 22 14.29 1.71 21.26
CA PHE A 22 14.20 0.26 21.15
C PHE A 22 13.64 -0.18 19.79
N TRP A 23 12.52 0.41 19.35
CA TRP A 23 11.92 0.09 18.06
C TRP A 23 12.75 0.57 16.87
N VAL A 24 13.35 1.75 16.96
CA VAL A 24 14.27 2.24 15.91
C VAL A 24 15.52 1.36 15.82
N ALA A 25 16.06 0.91 16.96
CA ALA A 25 17.19 -0.02 17.00
C ALA A 25 16.82 -1.39 16.43
N LEU A 26 15.61 -1.91 16.72
CA LEU A 26 15.10 -3.14 16.12
C LEU A 26 14.95 -3.01 14.61
N LEU A 27 14.39 -1.89 14.13
CA LEU A 27 14.27 -1.62 12.69
C LEU A 27 15.66 -1.54 12.04
N ALA A 28 16.61 -0.84 12.66
CA ALA A 28 17.98 -0.73 12.15
C ALA A 28 18.68 -2.09 12.13
N LEU A 29 18.54 -2.90 13.19
CA LEU A 29 19.12 -4.23 13.27
C LEU A 29 18.52 -5.19 12.24
N ALA A 30 17.19 -5.18 12.09
CA ALA A 30 16.50 -5.96 11.08
C ALA A 30 16.86 -5.50 9.67
N GLY A 31 16.95 -4.19 9.43
CA GLY A 31 17.33 -3.61 8.14
C GLY A 31 18.76 -3.94 7.74
N VAL A 32 19.72 -3.86 8.68
CA VAL A 32 21.12 -4.29 8.46
C VAL A 32 21.20 -5.80 8.21
N GLY A 33 20.39 -6.59 8.90
CA GLY A 33 20.27 -8.02 8.63
C GLY A 33 19.71 -8.28 7.23
N ALA A 34 18.68 -7.54 6.83
CA ALA A 34 18.02 -7.69 5.52
C ALA A 34 18.96 -7.28 4.37
N ALA A 35 19.75 -6.22 4.54
CA ALA A 35 20.75 -5.78 3.56
C ALA A 35 21.89 -6.79 3.36
N GLN A 36 22.16 -7.63 4.36
CA GLN A 36 23.15 -8.72 4.29
C GLN A 36 22.53 -10.08 3.96
N ALA A 37 21.20 -10.17 3.89
CA ALA A 37 20.53 -11.42 3.58
C ALA A 37 20.75 -11.77 2.10
N PRO A 38 20.97 -13.06 1.78
CA PRO A 38 20.93 -13.52 0.41
C PRO A 38 19.58 -13.14 -0.24
N ALA A 39 19.59 -12.95 -1.56
CA ALA A 39 18.33 -12.83 -2.30
C ALA A 39 17.39 -13.99 -1.94
N ALA A 40 16.10 -13.71 -1.81
CA ALA A 40 15.11 -14.73 -1.51
C ALA A 40 15.21 -15.84 -2.56
N GLY A 41 15.34 -17.09 -2.09
CA GLY A 41 15.51 -18.25 -2.96
C GLY A 41 14.26 -18.54 -3.79
N SER A 42 14.44 -19.31 -4.86
CA SER A 42 13.33 -19.85 -5.63
C SER A 42 12.56 -20.83 -4.75
N THR A 43 11.28 -20.55 -4.48
CA THR A 43 10.43 -21.49 -3.76
C THR A 43 10.09 -22.61 -4.72
N SER A 44 10.61 -23.83 -4.47
CA SER A 44 10.13 -24.99 -5.20
C SER A 44 8.66 -25.18 -4.87
N PHE A 45 7.81 -25.02 -5.87
CA PHE A 45 6.36 -25.08 -5.73
C PHE A 45 5.94 -26.54 -5.56
N SER A 46 6.16 -27.09 -4.36
CA SER A 46 5.80 -28.46 -4.03
C SER A 46 4.43 -28.50 -3.35
N ILE A 47 3.55 -29.39 -3.83
CA ILE A 47 2.25 -29.64 -3.21
C ILE A 47 2.15 -31.11 -2.81
N PRO A 48 2.62 -31.44 -1.59
CA PRO A 48 2.57 -32.79 -1.08
C PRO A 48 1.17 -33.37 -1.13
N GLY A 49 1.07 -34.64 -1.54
CA GLY A 49 -0.17 -35.40 -1.57
C GLY A 49 -0.96 -35.32 -2.89
N THR A 50 -0.55 -34.49 -3.85
CA THR A 50 -1.17 -34.41 -5.18
C THR A 50 -0.61 -35.48 -6.12
N GLU A 51 -1.34 -35.79 -7.19
CA GLU A 51 -0.89 -36.76 -8.19
C GLU A 51 0.22 -36.15 -9.07
N ALA A 52 0.05 -34.89 -9.49
CA ALA A 52 1.03 -34.18 -10.30
C ALA A 52 2.40 -34.13 -9.61
N GLN A 53 2.45 -33.91 -8.28
CA GLN A 53 3.70 -33.96 -7.51
C GLN A 53 4.31 -35.36 -7.47
N LYS A 54 3.50 -36.41 -7.26
CA LYS A 54 4.01 -37.80 -7.25
C LYS A 54 4.63 -38.17 -8.60
N ALA A 55 3.99 -37.77 -9.70
CA ALA A 55 4.53 -37.95 -11.03
C ALA A 55 5.82 -37.14 -11.24
N PHE A 56 5.88 -35.90 -10.75
CA PHE A 56 7.08 -35.08 -10.79
C PHE A 56 8.25 -35.74 -10.04
N ASP A 57 8.02 -36.16 -8.78
CA ASP A 57 9.00 -36.87 -7.96
C ASP A 57 9.46 -38.19 -8.62
N LEU A 58 8.57 -38.87 -9.34
CA LEU A 58 8.88 -40.08 -10.10
C LEU A 58 9.73 -39.78 -11.34
N LEU A 59 9.46 -38.68 -12.05
CA LEU A 59 10.26 -38.25 -13.19
C LEU A 59 11.69 -37.93 -12.78
N ASP A 60 11.88 -37.22 -11.67
CA ASP A 60 13.22 -36.93 -11.12
C ASP A 60 14.01 -38.22 -10.82
N GLN A 61 13.33 -39.24 -10.30
CA GLN A 61 13.95 -40.53 -9.98
C GLN A 61 14.25 -41.37 -11.23
N ARG A 62 13.37 -41.35 -12.24
CA ARG A 62 13.41 -42.28 -13.39
C ARG A 62 14.04 -41.68 -14.65
N PHE A 63 14.09 -40.35 -14.75
CA PHE A 63 14.65 -39.58 -15.88
C PHE A 63 15.73 -38.57 -15.42
N PRO A 64 16.78 -39.00 -14.69
CA PRO A 64 17.79 -38.09 -14.15
C PRO A 64 18.53 -37.33 -15.25
N GLY A 65 18.59 -36.00 -15.13
CA GLY A 65 19.25 -35.10 -16.09
C GLY A 65 18.31 -34.46 -17.13
N SER A 66 17.02 -34.78 -17.11
CA SER A 66 16.00 -33.93 -17.74
C SER A 66 15.70 -32.84 -16.71
N SER A 67 16.13 -31.59 -16.92
CA SER A 67 15.95 -30.49 -15.97
C SER A 67 14.46 -30.18 -15.78
N ALA A 68 13.76 -30.95 -14.94
CA ALA A 68 12.33 -30.77 -14.67
C ALA A 68 12.05 -29.44 -13.92
N ASP A 69 13.06 -28.93 -13.19
CA ASP A 69 13.05 -27.66 -12.45
C ASP A 69 13.71 -26.48 -13.19
N GLY A 70 14.26 -26.70 -14.40
CA GLY A 70 14.95 -25.66 -15.16
C GLY A 70 13.97 -24.68 -15.82
N ALA A 71 14.33 -23.40 -15.90
CA ALA A 71 13.54 -22.40 -16.62
C ALA A 71 13.38 -22.81 -18.08
N THR A 72 12.28 -22.41 -18.70
CA THR A 72 12.03 -22.62 -20.12
C THR A 72 11.69 -21.32 -20.83
N ALA A 73 12.24 -21.13 -22.02
CA ALA A 73 11.79 -20.09 -22.95
C ALA A 73 11.27 -20.75 -24.21
N ARG A 74 10.14 -20.25 -24.72
CA ARG A 74 9.58 -20.65 -26.01
C ARG A 74 9.71 -19.47 -26.96
N VAL A 75 10.65 -19.56 -27.88
CA VAL A 75 10.87 -18.56 -28.93
C VAL A 75 9.99 -18.95 -30.12
N VAL A 76 8.98 -18.15 -30.40
CA VAL A 76 7.96 -18.39 -31.43
C VAL A 76 8.25 -17.48 -32.61
N PHE A 77 8.37 -18.08 -33.79
CA PHE A 77 8.66 -17.41 -35.05
C PHE A 77 7.43 -17.48 -35.96
N LYS A 78 7.04 -16.35 -36.56
CA LYS A 78 6.01 -16.26 -37.60
C LYS A 78 6.56 -15.61 -38.85
N ALA A 79 6.35 -16.27 -39.98
CA ALA A 79 6.74 -15.77 -41.29
C ALA A 79 5.82 -14.61 -41.73
N PRO A 80 6.37 -13.55 -42.36
CA PRO A 80 5.57 -12.45 -42.90
C PRO A 80 4.73 -12.91 -44.11
N GLY A 81 3.56 -12.30 -44.31
CA GLY A 81 2.89 -12.26 -45.62
C GLY A 81 2.56 -13.59 -46.31
N GLY A 82 2.12 -14.63 -45.59
CA GLY A 82 1.74 -15.92 -46.20
C GLY A 82 2.92 -16.79 -46.68
N GLU A 83 4.15 -16.35 -46.42
CA GLU A 83 5.37 -17.13 -46.62
C GLU A 83 5.46 -18.30 -45.62
N LYS A 84 6.40 -19.23 -45.85
CA LYS A 84 6.55 -20.42 -45.01
C LYS A 84 7.85 -20.36 -44.23
N MET A 85 7.80 -20.77 -42.97
CA MET A 85 8.98 -20.98 -42.12
C MET A 85 9.97 -21.98 -42.71
N THR A 86 9.53 -22.83 -43.66
CA THR A 86 10.39 -23.78 -44.38
C THR A 86 11.24 -23.17 -45.50
N ASP A 87 11.01 -21.90 -45.85
CA ASP A 87 11.78 -21.21 -46.89
C ASP A 87 13.24 -21.03 -46.46
N ALA A 88 14.17 -21.11 -47.42
CA ALA A 88 15.61 -21.22 -47.12
C ALA A 88 16.16 -20.01 -46.33
N ALA A 89 15.64 -18.81 -46.59
CA ALA A 89 16.00 -17.59 -45.86
C ALA A 89 15.56 -17.66 -44.39
N HIS A 90 14.27 -17.95 -44.14
CA HIS A 90 13.71 -18.07 -42.79
C HIS A 90 14.34 -19.20 -41.99
N LYS A 91 14.63 -20.33 -42.64
CA LYS A 91 15.32 -21.47 -42.03
C LYS A 91 16.76 -21.13 -41.62
N ALA A 92 17.45 -20.29 -42.39
CA ALA A 92 18.79 -19.83 -42.04
C ALA A 92 18.76 -18.89 -40.82
N VAL A 93 17.81 -17.95 -40.77
CA VAL A 93 17.62 -17.05 -39.62
C VAL A 93 17.34 -17.84 -38.35
N VAL A 94 16.33 -18.72 -38.36
CA VAL A 94 15.98 -19.57 -37.22
C VAL A 94 17.15 -20.47 -36.80
N GLY A 95 17.91 -21.01 -37.76
CA GLY A 95 19.09 -21.82 -37.49
C GLY A 95 20.23 -21.05 -36.83
N ASN A 96 20.39 -19.76 -37.15
CA ASN A 96 21.37 -18.88 -36.50
C ASN A 96 20.92 -18.53 -35.08
N THR A 97 19.65 -18.13 -34.89
CA THR A 97 19.09 -17.83 -33.57
C THR A 97 19.18 -19.03 -32.62
N VAL A 98 18.88 -20.25 -33.10
CA VAL A 98 19.00 -21.47 -32.29
C VAL A 98 20.45 -21.75 -31.85
N LYS A 99 21.44 -21.40 -32.67
CA LYS A 99 22.86 -21.56 -32.29
C LYS A 99 23.26 -20.53 -31.25
N GLU A 100 22.91 -19.28 -31.48
CA GLU A 100 23.20 -18.16 -30.58
C GLU A 100 22.60 -18.41 -29.18
N LEU A 101 21.34 -18.85 -29.12
CA LEU A 101 20.70 -19.27 -27.87
C LEU A 101 21.41 -20.45 -27.19
N GLY A 102 22.10 -21.30 -27.95
CA GLY A 102 22.83 -22.45 -27.44
C GLY A 102 24.22 -22.12 -26.87
N ASP A 103 24.76 -20.94 -27.17
CA ASP A 103 26.09 -20.51 -26.72
C ASP A 103 26.07 -19.96 -25.27
N ASP A 104 24.89 -19.71 -24.70
CA ASP A 104 24.72 -19.27 -23.32
C ASP A 104 25.08 -20.37 -22.29
N SER A 105 25.84 -19.99 -21.26
CA SER A 105 26.38 -20.94 -20.28
C SER A 105 25.32 -21.54 -19.34
N GLN A 106 24.19 -20.84 -19.11
CA GLN A 106 23.08 -21.30 -18.29
C GLN A 106 22.08 -22.14 -19.09
N VAL A 107 22.14 -22.16 -20.42
CA VAL A 107 21.31 -23.03 -21.27
C VAL A 107 21.74 -24.49 -21.18
N ALA A 108 20.76 -25.36 -20.94
CA ALA A 108 20.91 -26.81 -20.92
C ALA A 108 20.72 -27.43 -22.30
N ALA A 109 19.70 -26.96 -23.04
CA ALA A 109 19.41 -27.44 -24.39
C ALA A 109 18.56 -26.41 -25.16
N VAL A 110 18.77 -26.36 -26.47
CA VAL A 110 17.87 -25.66 -27.41
C VAL A 110 17.37 -26.66 -28.44
N SER A 111 16.05 -26.66 -28.66
CA SER A 111 15.42 -27.51 -29.68
C SER A 111 15.34 -26.79 -31.02
N ASP A 112 15.85 -27.44 -32.07
CA ASP A 112 15.71 -26.99 -33.45
C ASP A 112 14.29 -27.30 -33.95
N PRO A 113 13.48 -26.27 -34.33
CA PRO A 113 12.10 -26.46 -34.75
C PRO A 113 11.91 -27.40 -35.94
N PHE A 114 12.87 -27.44 -36.85
CA PHE A 114 12.78 -28.25 -38.06
C PHE A 114 13.15 -29.71 -37.80
N ARG A 115 13.99 -29.98 -36.78
CA ARG A 115 14.32 -31.34 -36.34
C ARG A 115 13.24 -31.91 -35.43
N SER A 116 12.69 -31.09 -34.53
CA SER A 116 11.63 -31.47 -33.60
C SER A 116 10.24 -31.54 -34.26
N LYS A 117 10.11 -31.12 -35.52
CA LYS A 117 8.83 -30.95 -36.24
C LYS A 117 7.88 -29.97 -35.54
N ALA A 118 8.44 -28.98 -34.87
CA ALA A 118 7.74 -27.88 -34.21
C ALA A 118 7.36 -26.76 -35.21
N VAL A 119 6.76 -27.15 -36.34
CA VAL A 119 6.25 -26.24 -37.37
C VAL A 119 4.76 -26.51 -37.55
N SER A 120 3.95 -25.45 -37.53
CA SER A 120 2.50 -25.50 -37.69
C SER A 120 2.08 -26.21 -38.99
N ARG A 121 0.87 -26.78 -39.04
CA ARG A 121 0.34 -27.44 -40.26
C ARG A 121 0.31 -26.52 -41.47
N GLY A 122 0.06 -25.22 -41.25
CA GLY A 122 0.08 -24.19 -42.29
C GLY A 122 1.49 -23.74 -42.71
N GLY A 123 2.52 -24.12 -41.95
CA GLY A 123 3.91 -23.74 -42.20
C GLY A 123 4.26 -22.29 -41.87
N SER A 124 3.32 -21.50 -41.32
CA SER A 124 3.47 -20.07 -41.05
C SER A 124 4.12 -19.77 -39.70
N VAL A 125 3.94 -20.66 -38.71
CA VAL A 125 4.47 -20.54 -37.35
C VAL A 125 5.41 -21.71 -37.04
N ALA A 126 6.54 -21.43 -36.39
CA ALA A 126 7.47 -22.40 -35.83
C ALA A 126 7.91 -21.98 -34.43
N TYR A 127 8.31 -22.91 -33.56
CA TYR A 127 8.82 -22.54 -32.23
C TYR A 127 10.07 -23.33 -31.84
N ALA A 128 11.02 -22.66 -31.18
CA ALA A 128 12.17 -23.26 -30.52
C ALA A 128 11.98 -23.21 -29.01
N GLN A 129 12.17 -24.34 -28.34
CA GLN A 129 12.20 -24.40 -26.88
C GLN A 129 13.65 -24.36 -26.39
N VAL A 130 13.95 -23.41 -25.50
CA VAL A 130 15.19 -23.27 -24.75
C VAL A 130 14.92 -23.78 -23.33
N SER A 131 15.76 -24.68 -22.84
CA SER A 131 15.73 -25.18 -21.46
C SER A 131 16.99 -24.72 -20.74
N TYR A 132 16.84 -24.14 -19.56
CA TYR A 132 17.94 -23.65 -18.72
C TYR A 132 18.31 -24.68 -17.64
N LYS A 133 19.53 -24.56 -17.11
CA LYS A 133 20.05 -25.38 -16.01
C LYS A 133 19.56 -24.92 -14.64
N VAL A 134 19.14 -23.67 -14.54
CA VAL A 134 18.68 -22.98 -13.32
C VAL A 134 17.21 -22.58 -13.47
N SER A 135 16.53 -22.33 -12.36
CA SER A 135 15.14 -21.84 -12.36
C SER A 135 15.04 -20.41 -12.90
N GLY A 136 13.84 -19.99 -13.32
CA GLY A 136 13.65 -18.65 -13.90
C GLY A 136 14.07 -17.52 -12.95
N MET A 137 13.89 -17.70 -11.63
CA MET A 137 14.30 -16.71 -10.61
C MET A 137 15.81 -16.63 -10.38
N GLU A 138 16.56 -17.69 -10.70
CA GLU A 138 18.01 -17.78 -10.57
C GLU A 138 18.75 -17.50 -11.89
N LEU A 139 18.00 -17.31 -12.98
CA LEU A 139 18.52 -16.96 -14.28
C LEU A 139 19.14 -15.56 -14.23
N GLU A 140 20.40 -15.45 -14.65
CA GLU A 140 21.14 -14.19 -14.65
C GLU A 140 20.52 -13.20 -15.65
N ASP A 141 20.63 -11.89 -15.34
CA ASP A 141 20.18 -10.83 -16.25
C ASP A 141 20.89 -10.91 -17.61
N SER A 142 22.16 -11.35 -17.64
CA SER A 142 22.94 -11.63 -18.85
C SER A 142 22.27 -12.65 -19.77
N SER A 143 21.83 -13.80 -19.23
CA SER A 143 21.15 -14.84 -19.99
C SER A 143 19.75 -14.43 -20.45
N ARG A 144 19.06 -13.60 -19.66
CA ARG A 144 17.78 -12.99 -20.04
C ARG A 144 17.95 -11.99 -21.18
N ASP A 145 19.02 -11.19 -21.15
CA ASP A 145 19.31 -10.20 -22.17
C ASP A 145 19.80 -10.86 -23.46
N ALA A 146 20.63 -11.91 -23.38
CA ALA A 146 21.01 -12.73 -24.53
C ALA A 146 19.78 -13.36 -25.23
N LEU A 147 18.79 -13.85 -24.46
CA LEU A 147 17.53 -14.34 -25.01
C LEU A 147 16.74 -13.25 -25.75
N LYS A 148 16.73 -12.02 -25.22
CA LYS A 148 16.04 -10.88 -25.87
C LYS A 148 16.79 -10.41 -27.12
N GLU A 149 18.12 -10.37 -27.07
CA GLU A 149 18.99 -9.97 -28.18
C GLU A 149 18.85 -10.94 -29.35
N ALA A 150 18.98 -12.25 -29.10
CA ALA A 150 18.78 -13.27 -30.14
C ALA A 150 17.36 -13.22 -30.76
N ALA A 151 16.35 -12.89 -29.96
CA ALA A 151 14.99 -12.69 -30.48
C ALA A 151 14.87 -11.39 -31.31
N GLN A 152 15.59 -10.33 -30.93
CA GLN A 152 15.60 -9.05 -31.64
C GLN A 152 16.34 -9.16 -32.98
N ASP A 153 17.49 -9.82 -33.03
CA ASP A 153 18.24 -10.07 -34.27
C ASP A 153 17.40 -10.84 -35.31
N ALA A 154 16.58 -11.78 -34.82
CA ALA A 154 15.64 -12.50 -35.66
C ALA A 154 14.48 -11.61 -36.15
N ARG A 155 14.03 -10.63 -35.35
CA ARG A 155 13.03 -9.63 -35.79
C ARG A 155 13.58 -8.70 -36.86
N ASP A 156 14.83 -8.27 -36.71
CA ASP A 156 15.50 -7.37 -37.65
C ASP A 156 15.72 -8.02 -39.02
N SER A 157 15.71 -9.36 -39.05
CA SER A 157 15.72 -10.16 -40.28
C SER A 157 14.35 -10.25 -40.99
N GLY A 158 13.31 -9.60 -40.46
CA GLY A 158 11.96 -9.51 -41.05
C GLY A 158 10.97 -10.57 -40.56
N LEU A 159 11.35 -11.44 -39.61
CA LEU A 159 10.42 -12.38 -38.96
C LEU A 159 9.68 -11.71 -37.80
N THR A 160 8.44 -12.14 -37.54
CA THR A 160 7.80 -11.82 -36.25
C THR A 160 8.28 -12.83 -35.22
N VAL A 161 9.02 -12.39 -34.20
CA VAL A 161 9.56 -13.26 -33.15
C VAL A 161 9.05 -12.81 -31.80
N GLU A 162 8.49 -13.73 -31.03
CA GLU A 162 7.97 -13.47 -29.71
C GLU A 162 8.41 -14.57 -28.75
N VAL A 163 8.67 -14.21 -27.50
CA VAL A 163 9.24 -15.12 -26.50
C VAL A 163 8.27 -15.29 -25.35
N GLY A 164 7.82 -16.52 -25.14
CA GLY A 164 7.03 -16.93 -23.98
C GLY A 164 7.82 -17.78 -23.00
N GLY A 165 7.18 -18.20 -21.91
CA GLY A 165 7.79 -19.02 -20.87
C GLY A 165 8.33 -18.23 -19.67
N ASP A 166 8.76 -18.96 -18.65
CA ASP A 166 9.09 -18.46 -17.33
C ASP A 166 10.46 -17.75 -17.24
N ALA A 167 11.33 -17.93 -18.25
CA ALA A 167 12.64 -17.26 -18.33
C ALA A 167 12.54 -15.73 -18.41
N LEU A 168 11.46 -15.18 -18.99
CA LEU A 168 11.26 -13.74 -19.14
C LEU A 168 10.34 -13.12 -18.08
N GLN A 169 9.95 -13.85 -17.04
CA GLN A 169 9.15 -13.25 -15.97
C GLN A 169 9.94 -12.14 -15.29
N ALA A 170 9.42 -10.91 -15.41
CA ALA A 170 10.05 -9.72 -14.86
C ALA A 170 10.00 -9.76 -13.32
N VAL A 171 11.12 -9.43 -12.68
CA VAL A 171 11.11 -9.15 -11.24
C VAL A 171 10.32 -7.86 -11.03
N PRO A 172 9.25 -7.86 -10.21
CA PRO A 172 8.43 -6.66 -9.99
C PRO A 172 9.29 -5.52 -9.43
N LYS A 173 9.31 -4.36 -10.09
CA LYS A 173 9.89 -3.13 -9.53
C LYS A 173 8.87 -2.49 -8.57
N THR A 174 9.13 -2.61 -7.28
CA THR A 174 8.31 -2.04 -6.20
C THR A 174 8.52 -0.51 -6.13
N GLY A 175 7.45 0.30 -5.99
CA GLY A 175 7.62 1.66 -5.45
C GLY A 175 6.64 2.75 -5.89
N ALA A 176 6.21 2.81 -7.16
CA ALA A 176 5.45 3.98 -7.64
C ALA A 176 4.00 4.02 -7.12
N THR A 177 3.30 2.89 -7.14
CA THR A 177 1.86 2.81 -6.84
C THR A 177 1.57 2.75 -5.34
N GLU A 178 2.49 2.22 -4.54
CA GLU A 178 2.38 2.16 -3.08
C GLU A 178 2.40 3.55 -2.44
N VAL A 179 3.22 4.46 -2.98
CA VAL A 179 3.31 5.85 -2.51
C VAL A 179 1.96 6.56 -2.64
N ILE A 180 1.16 6.21 -3.66
CA ILE A 180 -0.17 6.80 -3.88
C ILE A 180 -1.11 6.39 -2.73
N GLY A 181 -1.20 5.09 -2.41
CA GLY A 181 -2.05 4.59 -1.32
C GLY A 181 -1.70 5.21 0.04
N VAL A 182 -0.40 5.31 0.33
CA VAL A 182 0.12 5.97 1.55
C VAL A 182 -0.21 7.47 1.56
N SER A 183 -0.06 8.16 0.42
CA SER A 183 -0.35 9.59 0.30
C SER A 183 -1.83 9.90 0.54
N VAL A 184 -2.73 9.10 -0.04
CA VAL A 184 -4.17 9.24 0.19
C VAL A 184 -4.52 8.96 1.66
N ALA A 185 -3.95 7.92 2.26
CA ALA A 185 -4.12 7.65 3.69
C ALA A 185 -3.66 8.84 4.56
N ALA A 186 -2.53 9.48 4.21
CA ALA A 186 -2.04 10.67 4.91
C ALA A 186 -3.05 11.83 4.81
N VAL A 187 -3.62 12.10 3.64
CA VAL A 187 -4.65 13.14 3.45
C VAL A 187 -5.88 12.84 4.31
N VAL A 188 -6.38 11.60 4.32
CA VAL A 188 -7.54 11.21 5.11
C VAL A 188 -7.26 11.33 6.61
N LEU A 189 -6.06 10.95 7.08
CA LEU A 189 -5.63 11.14 8.46
C LEU A 189 -5.57 12.62 8.84
N VAL A 190 -5.05 13.49 7.96
CA VAL A 190 -5.02 14.95 8.19
C VAL A 190 -6.43 15.52 8.32
N ILE A 191 -7.36 15.11 7.45
CA ILE A 191 -8.77 15.51 7.52
C ILE A 191 -9.44 14.99 8.80
N THR A 192 -9.11 13.77 9.21
CA THR A 192 -9.67 13.11 10.40
C THR A 192 -9.22 13.79 11.69
N PHE A 193 -7.91 14.04 11.81
CA PHE A 193 -7.33 14.61 13.03
C PHE A 193 -7.36 16.14 13.09
N GLY A 194 -7.34 16.81 11.93
CA GLY A 194 -7.22 18.27 11.81
C GLY A 194 -5.85 18.82 12.24
N SER A 195 -4.82 17.97 12.22
CA SER A 195 -3.44 18.30 12.62
C SER A 195 -2.46 17.37 11.92
N LEU A 196 -1.45 17.93 11.24
CA LEU A 196 -0.40 17.14 10.56
C LEU A 196 0.36 16.26 11.54
N ILE A 197 0.64 16.74 12.75
CA ILE A 197 1.38 15.96 13.75
C ILE A 197 0.55 14.76 14.20
N ALA A 198 -0.74 14.95 14.49
CA ALA A 198 -1.61 13.86 14.92
C ALA A 198 -1.87 12.84 13.81
N ALA A 199 -1.85 13.26 12.54
CA ALA A 199 -1.93 12.38 11.38
C ALA A 199 -0.61 11.65 11.09
N GLY A 200 0.53 12.32 11.30
CA GLY A 200 1.86 11.75 11.07
C GLY A 200 2.24 10.65 12.05
N LEU A 201 1.69 10.66 13.29
CA LEU A 201 1.96 9.61 14.27
C LEU A 201 1.52 8.22 13.79
N PRO A 202 0.23 7.98 13.43
CA PRO A 202 -0.21 6.69 12.90
C PRO A 202 0.60 6.22 11.69
N LEU A 203 0.90 7.14 10.77
CA LEU A 203 1.64 6.79 9.57
C LEU A 203 3.09 6.40 9.87
N LEU A 204 3.79 7.16 10.72
CA LEU A 204 5.15 6.87 11.13
C LEU A 204 5.23 5.51 11.82
N THR A 205 4.30 5.20 12.74
CA THR A 205 4.31 3.91 13.44
C THR A 205 3.99 2.74 12.50
N ALA A 206 3.09 2.94 11.54
CA ALA A 206 2.78 1.92 10.54
C ALA A 206 4.00 1.64 9.65
N LEU A 207 4.69 2.68 9.17
CA LEU A 207 5.91 2.53 8.37
C LEU A 207 7.04 1.82 9.15
N ILE A 208 7.24 2.15 10.42
CA ILE A 208 8.24 1.46 11.27
C ILE A 208 7.85 -0.01 11.47
N GLY A 209 6.57 -0.30 11.71
CA GLY A 209 6.10 -1.67 11.91
C GLY A 209 6.20 -2.52 10.65
N VAL A 210 5.75 -1.98 9.52
CA VAL A 210 5.87 -2.62 8.21
C VAL A 210 7.34 -2.81 7.84
N GLY A 211 8.17 -1.77 7.97
CA GLY A 211 9.61 -1.86 7.71
C GLY A 211 10.29 -2.93 8.56
N THR A 212 9.99 -2.97 9.87
CA THR A 212 10.54 -4.00 10.77
C THR A 212 10.05 -5.39 10.36
N GLY A 213 8.77 -5.53 10.00
CA GLY A 213 8.17 -6.79 9.54
C GLY A 213 8.80 -7.30 8.26
N ILE A 214 8.86 -6.48 7.21
CA ILE A 214 9.47 -6.82 5.92
C ILE A 214 10.95 -7.15 6.11
N SER A 215 11.72 -6.31 6.81
CA SER A 215 13.13 -6.61 7.05
C SER A 215 13.34 -7.93 7.80
N THR A 216 12.47 -8.25 8.77
CA THR A 216 12.50 -9.53 9.46
C THR A 216 12.17 -10.69 8.53
N ILE A 217 11.18 -10.53 7.65
CA ILE A 217 10.83 -11.52 6.62
C ILE A 217 12.02 -11.73 5.67
N THR A 218 12.66 -10.66 5.19
CA THR A 218 13.84 -10.74 4.31
C THR A 218 14.99 -11.48 4.98
N VAL A 219 15.29 -11.19 6.26
CA VAL A 219 16.32 -11.93 7.02
C VAL A 219 16.01 -13.42 7.12
N LEU A 220 14.73 -13.76 7.28
CA LEU A 220 14.28 -15.15 7.41
C LEU A 220 14.00 -15.82 6.06
N ALA A 221 14.06 -15.07 4.95
CA ALA A 221 13.55 -15.53 3.66
C ALA A 221 14.28 -16.77 3.16
N SER A 222 15.60 -16.82 3.26
CA SER A 222 16.40 -17.99 2.83
C SER A 222 16.25 -19.19 3.78
N ARG A 223 16.02 -18.96 5.09
CA ARG A 223 15.88 -20.04 6.08
C ARG A 223 14.50 -20.68 6.09
N LEU A 224 13.47 -19.86 5.85
CA LEU A 224 12.08 -20.30 5.82
C LEU A 224 11.59 -20.54 4.39
N ASP A 225 12.43 -20.27 3.39
CA ASP A 225 12.13 -20.40 1.97
C ASP A 225 10.83 -19.64 1.64
N LEU A 226 10.91 -18.31 1.81
CA LEU A 226 9.82 -17.35 1.61
C LEU A 226 10.01 -16.60 0.29
N GLY A 227 8.99 -16.64 -0.58
CA GLY A 227 8.97 -15.86 -1.82
C GLY A 227 8.64 -14.38 -1.62
N SER A 228 8.91 -13.57 -2.65
CA SER A 228 8.67 -12.11 -2.68
C SER A 228 7.22 -11.70 -2.41
N THR A 229 6.24 -12.47 -2.89
CA THR A 229 4.81 -12.26 -2.64
C THR A 229 4.47 -12.23 -1.15
N THR A 230 5.23 -12.97 -0.33
CA THR A 230 5.06 -12.97 1.14
C THR A 230 5.28 -11.58 1.72
N SER A 231 6.33 -10.89 1.28
CA SER A 231 6.68 -9.54 1.73
C SER A 231 5.62 -8.53 1.29
N THR A 232 5.11 -8.64 0.07
CA THR A 232 4.06 -7.75 -0.45
C THR A 232 2.76 -7.90 0.34
N LEU A 233 2.34 -9.13 0.64
CA LEU A 233 1.16 -9.37 1.48
C LEU A 233 1.35 -8.88 2.92
N ALA A 234 2.53 -9.15 3.50
CA ALA A 234 2.86 -8.67 4.84
C ALA A 234 2.85 -7.14 4.92
N MET A 235 3.33 -6.46 3.87
CA MET A 235 3.27 -5.01 3.75
C MET A 235 1.84 -4.50 3.65
N MET A 236 1.05 -5.06 2.72
CA MET A 236 -0.33 -4.66 2.48
C MET A 236 -1.19 -4.80 3.74
N ILE A 237 -1.11 -5.95 4.41
CA ILE A 237 -1.85 -6.21 5.66
C ILE A 237 -1.26 -5.37 6.81
N GLY A 238 0.06 -5.37 6.98
CA GLY A 238 0.73 -4.67 8.06
C GLY A 238 0.52 -3.17 8.05
N LEU A 239 0.47 -2.55 6.85
CA LEU A 239 0.19 -1.13 6.69
C LEU A 239 -1.26 -0.80 7.04
N ALA A 240 -2.22 -1.56 6.50
CA ALA A 240 -3.64 -1.36 6.78
C ALA A 240 -3.94 -1.48 8.28
N VAL A 241 -3.50 -2.58 8.89
CA VAL A 241 -3.68 -2.88 10.31
C VAL A 241 -2.93 -1.88 11.20
N GLY A 242 -1.68 -1.57 10.86
CA GLY A 242 -0.83 -0.66 11.65
C GLY A 242 -1.37 0.76 11.71
N ILE A 243 -1.85 1.30 10.60
CA ILE A 243 -2.48 2.64 10.58
C ILE A 243 -3.77 2.63 11.39
N ASP A 244 -4.60 1.60 11.25
CA ASP A 244 -5.91 1.56 11.88
C ASP A 244 -5.83 1.44 13.41
N TYR A 245 -5.01 0.51 13.91
CA TYR A 245 -4.77 0.37 15.35
C TYR A 245 -4.21 1.64 15.95
N ALA A 246 -3.36 2.34 15.18
CA ALA A 246 -2.81 3.59 15.63
C ALA A 246 -3.84 4.72 15.68
N LEU A 247 -4.71 4.79 14.68
CA LEU A 247 -5.84 5.70 14.64
C LEU A 247 -6.77 5.47 15.84
N PHE A 248 -7.07 4.23 16.21
CA PHE A 248 -7.94 3.93 17.36
C PHE A 248 -7.36 4.40 18.69
N ILE A 249 -6.10 4.06 18.97
CA ILE A 249 -5.44 4.45 20.22
C ILE A 249 -5.30 5.98 20.29
N ALA A 250 -4.88 6.62 19.20
CA ALA A 250 -4.75 8.08 19.13
C ALA A 250 -6.12 8.79 19.27
N SER A 251 -7.17 8.25 18.65
CA SER A 251 -8.54 8.77 18.77
C SER A 251 -9.04 8.66 20.21
N ARG A 252 -8.84 7.51 20.87
CA ARG A 252 -9.23 7.32 22.27
C ARG A 252 -8.45 8.25 23.20
N TYR A 253 -7.15 8.39 23.01
CA TYR A 253 -6.33 9.34 23.78
C TYR A 253 -6.88 10.77 23.70
N ARG A 254 -7.26 11.24 22.50
CA ARG A 254 -7.86 12.57 22.32
C ARG A 254 -9.22 12.73 22.98
N ALA A 255 -10.01 11.66 23.07
CA ALA A 255 -11.28 11.65 23.79
C ALA A 255 -11.06 11.77 25.30
N GLU A 256 -10.12 11.01 25.86
CA GLU A 256 -9.75 11.09 27.28
C GLU A 256 -9.21 12.49 27.66
N LEU A 257 -8.43 13.13 26.78
CA LEU A 257 -7.99 14.51 26.98
C LEU A 257 -9.16 15.52 26.94
N ALA A 258 -10.21 15.24 26.16
CA ALA A 258 -11.39 16.10 26.10
C ALA A 258 -12.24 16.01 27.36
N GLU A 259 -12.17 14.90 28.09
CA GLU A 259 -12.75 14.72 29.42
C GLU A 259 -11.94 15.42 30.53
N GLY A 260 -10.84 16.11 30.20
CA GLY A 260 -10.04 16.88 31.16
C GLY A 260 -8.97 16.08 31.90
N ARG A 261 -8.70 14.84 31.48
CA ARG A 261 -7.73 13.95 32.13
C ARG A 261 -6.29 14.37 31.80
N GLU A 262 -5.38 14.09 32.72
CA GLU A 262 -3.94 14.31 32.49
C GLU A 262 -3.42 13.41 31.36
N ARG A 263 -2.38 13.87 30.64
CA ARG A 263 -1.85 13.17 29.46
C ARG A 263 -1.36 11.76 29.76
N GLU A 264 -0.63 11.58 30.86
CA GLU A 264 -0.10 10.26 31.20
C GLU A 264 -1.24 9.27 31.47
N ASP A 265 -2.22 9.69 32.24
CA ASP A 265 -3.37 8.87 32.60
C ASP A 265 -4.31 8.63 31.40
N ALA A 266 -4.47 9.63 30.52
CA ALA A 266 -5.16 9.51 29.25
C ALA A 266 -4.49 8.49 28.32
N ALA A 267 -3.16 8.46 28.25
CA ALA A 267 -2.42 7.47 27.47
C ALA A 267 -2.60 6.06 28.04
N GLY A 268 -2.51 5.92 29.36
CA GLY A 268 -2.81 4.67 30.06
C GLY A 268 -4.22 4.16 29.76
N ARG A 269 -5.25 4.99 29.91
CA ARG A 269 -6.65 4.58 29.66
C ARG A 269 -6.91 4.28 28.19
N ALA A 270 -6.29 5.01 27.26
CA ALA A 270 -6.39 4.71 25.84
C ALA A 270 -5.88 3.29 25.52
N VAL A 271 -4.71 2.91 26.03
CA VAL A 271 -4.14 1.57 25.83
C VAL A 271 -4.91 0.51 26.63
N GLY A 272 -5.38 0.83 27.84
CA GLY A 272 -6.19 -0.08 28.65
C GLY A 272 -7.55 -0.44 28.03
N THR A 273 -8.16 0.47 27.28
CA THR A 273 -9.48 0.28 26.66
C THR A 273 -9.37 -0.02 25.16
N ALA A 274 -9.00 0.97 24.34
CA ALA A 274 -8.83 0.78 22.90
C ALA A 274 -7.70 -0.19 22.56
N GLY A 275 -6.61 -0.21 23.35
CA GLY A 275 -5.56 -1.22 23.17
C GLY A 275 -6.03 -2.65 23.47
N SER A 276 -6.96 -2.84 24.41
CA SER A 276 -7.58 -4.16 24.62
C SER A 276 -8.33 -4.62 23.36
N ALA A 277 -9.12 -3.74 22.73
CA ALA A 277 -9.78 -4.03 21.47
C ALA A 277 -8.78 -4.35 20.35
N VAL A 278 -7.67 -3.60 20.25
CA VAL A 278 -6.58 -3.83 19.28
C VAL A 278 -5.93 -5.20 19.47
N VAL A 279 -5.77 -5.70 20.69
CA VAL A 279 -5.22 -7.05 20.93
C VAL A 279 -6.17 -8.14 20.41
N PHE A 280 -7.48 -8.00 20.64
CA PHE A 280 -8.47 -8.96 20.15
C PHE A 280 -8.58 -8.96 18.62
N ALA A 281 -8.64 -7.77 18.04
CA ALA A 281 -8.56 -7.52 16.60
C ALA A 281 -7.31 -8.17 15.97
N GLY A 282 -6.14 -7.89 16.55
CA GLY A 282 -4.88 -8.50 16.11
C GLY A 282 -4.90 -10.01 16.21
N LEU A 283 -5.49 -10.56 17.28
CA LEU A 283 -5.61 -12.01 17.46
C LEU A 283 -6.54 -12.65 16.43
N THR A 284 -7.65 -12.00 16.05
CA THR A 284 -8.53 -12.51 14.99
C THR A 284 -7.84 -12.57 13.63
N VAL A 285 -7.05 -11.53 13.30
CA VAL A 285 -6.23 -11.53 12.07
C VAL A 285 -5.16 -12.63 12.13
N VAL A 286 -4.47 -12.78 13.27
CA VAL A 286 -3.45 -13.83 13.45
C VAL A 286 -4.06 -15.22 13.33
N ILE A 287 -5.23 -15.47 13.93
CA ILE A 287 -5.94 -16.75 13.79
C ILE A 287 -6.28 -17.04 12.33
N ALA A 288 -6.76 -16.04 11.58
CA ALA A 288 -7.11 -16.22 10.18
C ALA A 288 -5.89 -16.53 9.30
N LEU A 289 -4.76 -15.87 9.55
CA LEU A 289 -3.52 -16.07 8.81
C LEU A 289 -2.79 -17.37 9.19
N VAL A 290 -2.70 -17.70 10.47
CA VAL A 290 -2.15 -18.99 10.94
C VAL A 290 -3.07 -20.15 10.54
N GLY A 291 -4.38 -19.91 10.45
CA GLY A 291 -5.37 -20.88 9.96
C GLY A 291 -5.08 -21.38 8.54
N LEU A 292 -4.30 -20.64 7.73
CA LEU A 292 -3.82 -21.12 6.42
C LEU A 292 -3.01 -22.42 6.52
N ALA A 293 -2.43 -22.72 7.70
CA ALA A 293 -1.75 -23.99 7.96
C ALA A 293 -2.66 -25.22 7.79
N VAL A 294 -3.97 -25.05 7.97
CA VAL A 294 -4.98 -26.12 7.83
C VAL A 294 -5.14 -26.56 6.38
N VAL A 295 -4.86 -25.67 5.43
CA VAL A 295 -4.93 -25.95 3.98
C VAL A 295 -3.87 -26.97 3.55
N ASN A 296 -2.84 -27.20 4.38
CA ASN A 296 -1.77 -28.16 4.13
C ASN A 296 -1.03 -27.92 2.80
N ILE A 297 -0.80 -26.64 2.49
CA ILE A 297 0.03 -26.18 1.39
C ILE A 297 1.20 -25.40 2.01
N PRO A 298 2.45 -25.92 1.92
CA PRO A 298 3.60 -25.35 2.63
C PRO A 298 3.78 -23.85 2.37
N MET A 299 3.62 -23.43 1.11
CA MET A 299 3.71 -22.04 0.70
C MET A 299 2.70 -21.15 1.45
N LEU A 300 1.42 -21.54 1.49
CA LEU A 300 0.37 -20.80 2.20
C LEU A 300 0.62 -20.75 3.72
N THR A 301 1.06 -21.86 4.31
CA THR A 301 1.41 -21.92 5.73
C THR A 301 2.52 -20.95 6.08
N LYS A 302 3.62 -20.98 5.31
CA LYS A 302 4.78 -20.09 5.49
C LYS A 302 4.38 -18.62 5.32
N MET A 303 3.63 -18.30 4.27
CA MET A 303 3.12 -16.96 4.01
C MET A 303 2.21 -16.46 5.13
N GLY A 304 1.26 -17.30 5.57
CA GLY A 304 0.34 -16.98 6.65
C GLY A 304 1.04 -16.69 7.97
N ILE A 305 2.01 -17.53 8.36
CA ILE A 305 2.79 -17.32 9.58
C ILE A 305 3.65 -16.05 9.49
N ALA A 306 4.30 -15.81 8.34
CA ALA A 306 5.09 -14.60 8.12
C ALA A 306 4.25 -13.33 8.24
N ALA A 307 3.10 -13.28 7.54
CA ALA A 307 2.17 -12.16 7.62
C ALA A 307 1.57 -11.99 9.03
N ALA A 308 1.25 -13.09 9.73
CA ALA A 308 0.80 -13.05 11.12
C ALA A 308 1.86 -12.45 12.05
N GLY A 309 3.14 -12.77 11.83
CA GLY A 309 4.27 -12.16 12.54
C GLY A 309 4.32 -10.64 12.36
N THR A 310 4.11 -10.15 11.14
CA THR A 310 4.03 -8.70 10.86
C THR A 310 2.85 -8.04 11.59
N VAL A 311 1.69 -8.70 11.65
CA VAL A 311 0.53 -8.21 12.41
C VAL A 311 0.83 -8.15 13.91
N VAL A 312 1.50 -9.17 14.47
CA VAL A 312 1.93 -9.15 15.88
C VAL A 312 2.87 -7.96 16.15
N ILE A 313 3.84 -7.71 15.26
CA ILE A 313 4.73 -6.54 15.36
C ILE A 313 3.92 -5.25 15.34
N ALA A 314 2.94 -5.12 14.43
CA ALA A 314 2.07 -3.94 14.33
C ALA A 314 1.25 -3.73 15.63
N VAL A 315 0.69 -4.79 16.23
CA VAL A 315 -0.01 -4.71 17.52
C VAL A 315 0.93 -4.27 18.64
N LEU A 316 2.14 -4.84 18.73
CA LEU A 316 3.11 -4.48 19.76
C LEU A 316 3.55 -3.01 19.64
N ILE A 317 3.77 -2.52 18.42
CA ILE A 317 4.06 -1.11 18.15
C ILE A 317 2.87 -0.23 18.53
N ALA A 318 1.64 -0.64 18.20
CA ALA A 318 0.45 0.10 18.57
C ALA A 318 0.32 0.28 20.09
N LEU A 319 0.60 -0.77 20.86
CA LEU A 319 0.50 -0.76 22.32
C LEU A 319 1.66 -0.04 23.02
N THR A 320 2.82 0.12 22.36
CA THR A 320 4.05 0.64 22.99
C THR A 320 4.56 1.93 22.36
N MET A 321 4.76 1.95 21.05
CA MET A 321 5.38 3.08 20.36
C MET A 321 4.42 4.28 20.25
N ILE A 322 3.13 4.03 20.05
CA ILE A 322 2.14 5.11 19.98
C ILE A 322 2.05 5.91 21.27
N PRO A 323 1.83 5.30 22.46
CA PRO A 323 1.83 6.06 23.70
C PRO A 323 3.16 6.78 23.95
N ALA A 324 4.30 6.23 23.53
CA ALA A 324 5.59 6.91 23.59
C ALA A 324 5.64 8.17 22.70
N LEU A 325 5.22 8.07 21.42
CA LEU A 325 5.16 9.19 20.48
C LEU A 325 4.14 10.26 20.89
N LEU A 326 3.00 9.86 21.48
CA LEU A 326 2.05 10.78 22.09
C LEU A 326 2.68 11.57 23.25
N GLY A 327 3.58 10.91 24.00
CA GLY A 327 4.45 11.54 24.99
C GLY A 327 5.31 12.65 24.38
N PHE A 328 5.97 12.41 23.25
CA PHE A 328 6.78 13.41 22.55
C PHE A 328 5.96 14.57 21.98
N ALA A 329 4.78 14.29 21.45
CA ALA A 329 3.93 15.29 20.84
C ALA A 329 3.37 16.31 21.87
N GLY A 330 3.34 15.96 23.16
CA GLY A 330 3.07 16.90 24.26
C GLY A 330 1.76 17.67 24.08
N ARG A 331 1.82 19.01 24.13
CA ARG A 331 0.66 19.91 23.94
C ARG A 331 0.17 20.00 22.49
N LYS A 332 0.90 19.47 21.50
CA LYS A 332 0.58 19.59 20.08
C LYS A 332 -0.57 18.67 19.64
N VAL A 333 -0.83 17.58 20.36
CA VAL A 333 -2.04 16.75 20.18
C VAL A 333 -3.17 17.37 21.00
N GLN A 334 -4.11 18.02 20.31
CA GLN A 334 -5.23 18.71 20.94
C GLN A 334 -6.39 17.75 21.27
N PRO A 335 -7.15 18.04 22.35
CA PRO A 335 -8.38 17.31 22.67
C PRO A 335 -9.35 17.27 21.50
N ALA A 336 -10.13 16.19 21.41
CA ALA A 336 -11.19 16.06 20.40
C ALA A 336 -12.15 17.27 20.47
N GLY A 337 -12.42 17.90 19.32
CA GLY A 337 -13.38 19.02 19.22
C GLY A 337 -12.80 20.44 19.30
N LYS A 338 -11.54 20.64 19.74
CA LYS A 338 -10.85 21.92 19.53
C LYS A 338 -10.34 21.98 18.09
N LYS A 339 -10.97 22.81 17.24
CA LYS A 339 -10.50 23.04 15.87
C LYS A 339 -9.14 23.74 15.92
N SER A 340 -8.15 23.18 15.22
CA SER A 340 -6.91 23.87 14.88
C SER A 340 -7.24 25.12 14.05
N ARG A 341 -6.54 26.23 14.31
CA ARG A 341 -6.69 27.50 13.58
C ARG A 341 -6.35 27.40 12.08
N LEU A 342 -5.75 26.29 11.62
CA LEU A 342 -5.33 26.11 10.22
C LEU A 342 -6.49 26.12 9.19
N LEU A 343 -7.72 25.79 9.60
CA LEU A 343 -8.88 25.65 8.70
C LEU A 343 -9.99 26.69 8.98
N GLY A 344 -9.62 27.92 9.34
CA GLY A 344 -10.52 29.09 9.30
C GLY A 344 -11.85 28.89 10.03
N GLY A 345 -11.85 28.97 11.36
CA GLY A 345 -13.08 28.73 12.12
C GLY A 345 -13.02 29.22 13.55
N GLY A 346 -12.67 30.49 13.75
CA GLY A 346 -12.86 31.18 15.02
C GLY A 346 -14.35 31.40 15.29
N ARG A 347 -14.95 30.55 16.12
CA ARG A 347 -16.07 30.98 16.97
C ARG A 347 -16.12 30.15 18.25
N LYS A 348 -15.89 30.81 19.38
CA LYS A 348 -16.28 30.33 20.71
C LYS A 348 -17.78 30.05 20.65
N LYS A 349 -18.19 28.78 20.85
CA LYS A 349 -19.51 28.50 21.41
C LYS A 349 -19.29 27.84 22.77
N ALA A 350 -19.39 28.68 23.78
CA ALA A 350 -19.59 28.27 25.16
C ALA A 350 -20.84 27.39 25.26
N ALA A 351 -20.85 26.55 26.30
CA ALA A 351 -21.89 25.65 26.72
C ALA A 351 -23.32 26.06 26.31
N SER A 352 -23.97 25.25 25.48
CA SER A 352 -25.42 25.12 25.44
C SER A 352 -25.77 23.65 25.21
N ALA A 353 -26.49 23.06 26.15
CA ALA A 353 -26.82 21.63 26.27
C ALA A 353 -27.76 21.07 25.18
N THR A 354 -27.85 21.69 23.99
CA THR A 354 -28.67 21.23 22.85
C THR A 354 -27.97 21.52 21.52
N GLY A 355 -26.75 20.97 21.36
CA GLY A 355 -25.99 21.06 20.11
C GLY A 355 -26.60 20.17 19.02
N LYS A 356 -26.73 20.70 17.78
CA LYS A 356 -27.22 19.96 16.60
C LYS A 356 -26.59 18.55 16.56
N PRO A 357 -27.39 17.48 16.35
CA PRO A 357 -26.87 16.12 16.33
C PRO A 357 -25.83 15.97 15.22
N ASN A 358 -24.69 15.36 15.58
CA ASN A 358 -23.63 15.03 14.63
C ASN A 358 -24.16 14.08 13.54
N MET A 359 -23.49 14.02 12.38
CA MET A 359 -23.96 13.20 11.25
C MET A 359 -24.18 11.72 11.63
N GLY A 360 -23.30 11.15 12.47
CA GLY A 360 -23.43 9.78 12.97
C GLY A 360 -24.71 9.54 13.77
N THR A 361 -25.10 10.44 14.69
CA THR A 361 -26.35 10.31 15.45
C THR A 361 -27.59 10.50 14.58
N ARG A 362 -27.52 11.32 13.53
CA ARG A 362 -28.61 11.47 12.55
C ARG A 362 -28.80 10.18 11.77
N TRP A 363 -27.71 9.61 11.26
CA TRP A 363 -27.73 8.33 10.56
C TRP A 363 -28.25 7.20 11.45
N ALA A 364 -27.70 7.06 12.67
CA ALA A 364 -28.14 6.03 13.61
C ALA A 364 -29.64 6.15 13.94
N ARG A 365 -30.16 7.37 14.15
CA ARG A 365 -31.60 7.58 14.35
C ARG A 365 -32.43 7.22 13.13
N PHE A 366 -31.94 7.53 11.94
CA PHE A 366 -32.61 7.15 10.69
C PHE A 366 -32.68 5.62 10.56
N VAL A 367 -31.57 4.92 10.83
CA VAL A 367 -31.51 3.46 10.79
C VAL A 367 -32.44 2.81 11.81
N VAL A 368 -32.41 3.27 13.05
CA VAL A 368 -33.27 2.76 14.13
C VAL A 368 -34.76 3.06 13.88
N ARG A 369 -35.08 4.07 13.07
CA ARG A 369 -36.45 4.41 12.67
C ARG A 369 -36.98 3.52 11.54
N HIS A 370 -36.11 3.08 10.62
CA HIS A 370 -36.48 2.23 9.48
C HIS A 370 -35.63 0.94 9.41
N PRO A 371 -35.58 0.14 10.48
CA PRO A 371 -34.61 -0.97 10.56
C PRO A 371 -34.90 -2.07 9.55
N VAL A 372 -36.18 -2.41 9.30
CA VAL A 372 -36.56 -3.48 8.34
C VAL A 372 -36.21 -3.07 6.90
N SER A 373 -36.56 -1.85 6.50
CA SER A 373 -36.32 -1.36 5.13
C SER A 373 -34.84 -1.28 4.81
N LEU A 374 -34.01 -0.82 5.75
CA LEU A 374 -32.56 -0.71 5.54
C LEU A 374 -31.85 -2.05 5.61
N LEU A 375 -32.32 -2.97 6.46
CA LEU A 375 -31.82 -4.33 6.49
C LEU A 375 -32.14 -5.05 5.17
N LEU A 376 -33.38 -4.96 4.68
CA LEU A 376 -33.76 -5.53 3.38
C LEU A 376 -32.98 -4.91 2.24
N LEU A 377 -32.86 -3.57 2.20
CA LEU A 377 -32.09 -2.88 1.17
C LEU A 377 -30.62 -3.32 1.17
N GLY A 378 -29.99 -3.39 2.34
CA GLY A 378 -28.59 -3.82 2.47
C GLY A 378 -28.37 -5.29 2.07
N VAL A 379 -29.28 -6.19 2.49
CA VAL A 379 -29.20 -7.61 2.12
C VAL A 379 -29.45 -7.81 0.64
N VAL A 380 -30.45 -7.15 0.05
CA VAL A 380 -30.75 -7.24 -1.38
C VAL A 380 -29.63 -6.61 -2.21
N SER A 381 -29.07 -5.46 -1.80
CA SER A 381 -27.96 -4.85 -2.52
C SER A 381 -26.71 -5.72 -2.51
N LEU A 382 -26.34 -6.27 -1.36
CA LEU A 382 -25.18 -7.16 -1.27
C LEU A 382 -25.44 -8.49 -1.99
N GLY A 383 -26.65 -9.03 -1.86
CA GLY A 383 -27.06 -10.26 -2.56
C GLY A 383 -27.03 -10.09 -4.08
N ALA A 384 -27.51 -8.95 -4.61
CA ALA A 384 -27.45 -8.63 -6.03
C ALA A 384 -26.00 -8.51 -6.51
N THR A 385 -25.14 -7.82 -5.76
CA THR A 385 -23.70 -7.72 -6.08
C THR A 385 -22.96 -9.04 -5.94
N ALA A 386 -23.48 -9.99 -5.14
CA ALA A 386 -22.92 -11.33 -5.00
C ALA A 386 -23.31 -12.29 -6.13
N VAL A 387 -24.31 -11.98 -6.97
CA VAL A 387 -24.75 -12.87 -8.06
C VAL A 387 -23.61 -13.27 -9.01
N PRO A 388 -22.72 -12.37 -9.46
CA PRO A 388 -21.60 -12.77 -10.31
C PRO A 388 -20.66 -13.79 -9.65
N ALA A 389 -20.61 -13.88 -8.32
CA ALA A 389 -19.78 -14.87 -7.63
C ALA A 389 -20.19 -16.33 -7.92
N VAL A 390 -21.38 -16.57 -8.49
CA VAL A 390 -21.81 -17.90 -8.94
C VAL A 390 -21.06 -18.33 -10.22
N SER A 391 -20.57 -17.38 -11.00
CA SER A 391 -19.77 -17.60 -12.21
C SER A 391 -18.26 -17.59 -11.92
N LEU A 392 -17.87 -17.81 -10.66
CA LEU A 392 -16.48 -17.76 -10.22
C LEU A 392 -15.68 -18.91 -10.85
N GLU A 393 -14.90 -18.62 -11.88
CA GLU A 393 -13.90 -19.54 -12.43
C GLU A 393 -12.56 -19.34 -11.73
N LEU A 394 -12.02 -20.41 -11.15
CA LEU A 394 -10.75 -20.39 -10.44
C LEU A 394 -9.66 -21.04 -11.29
N GLY A 395 -8.51 -20.39 -11.37
CA GLY A 395 -7.35 -20.92 -12.09
C GLY A 395 -6.06 -20.20 -11.73
N LEU A 396 -4.93 -20.75 -12.17
CA LEU A 396 -3.65 -20.07 -12.11
C LEU A 396 -3.41 -19.34 -13.44
N PRO A 397 -3.04 -18.04 -13.42
CA PRO A 397 -2.77 -17.27 -14.62
C PRO A 397 -1.66 -17.89 -15.47
N ASP A 398 -1.89 -17.98 -16.77
CA ASP A 398 -0.88 -18.36 -17.77
C ASP A 398 -0.42 -17.11 -18.55
N ASP A 399 0.48 -17.30 -19.53
CA ASP A 399 0.93 -16.23 -20.43
C ASP A 399 -0.25 -15.57 -21.18
N GLY A 400 -1.40 -16.25 -21.27
CA GLY A 400 -2.64 -15.73 -21.83
C GLY A 400 -3.36 -14.70 -20.96
N SER A 401 -2.93 -14.47 -19.72
CA SER A 401 -3.46 -13.42 -18.83
C SER A 401 -2.64 -12.12 -18.86
N GLN A 402 -1.54 -12.11 -19.61
CA GLN A 402 -0.65 -10.95 -19.72
C GLN A 402 -1.22 -9.90 -20.70
N PRO A 403 -0.84 -8.61 -20.53
CA PRO A 403 -1.06 -7.56 -21.52
C PRO A 403 -0.79 -7.96 -22.97
N THR A 404 -1.68 -7.60 -23.90
CA THR A 404 -1.51 -7.84 -25.36
C THR A 404 -0.29 -7.17 -25.96
N SER A 405 0.27 -6.17 -25.28
CA SER A 405 1.52 -5.50 -25.63
C SER A 405 2.76 -6.38 -25.35
N THR A 406 2.69 -7.32 -24.42
CA THR A 406 3.82 -8.14 -23.97
C THR A 406 4.20 -9.23 -24.96
N THR A 407 5.49 -9.58 -25.00
CA THR A 407 6.01 -10.65 -25.86
C THR A 407 5.47 -12.02 -25.46
N GLN A 408 5.24 -12.25 -24.16
CA GLN A 408 4.68 -13.50 -23.64
C GLN A 408 3.26 -13.74 -24.15
N ARG A 409 2.39 -12.72 -24.07
CA ARG A 409 1.02 -12.81 -24.59
C ARG A 409 0.99 -13.04 -26.10
N LYS A 410 1.81 -12.31 -26.86
CA LYS A 410 1.90 -12.51 -28.31
C LYS A 410 2.41 -13.90 -28.67
N ALA A 411 3.42 -14.41 -27.96
CA ALA A 411 3.90 -15.78 -28.14
C ALA A 411 2.80 -16.81 -27.87
N TYR A 412 2.01 -16.63 -26.81
CA TYR A 412 0.85 -17.46 -26.47
C TYR A 412 -0.20 -17.47 -27.60
N ASP A 413 -0.53 -16.30 -28.13
CA ASP A 413 -1.52 -16.14 -29.19
C ASP A 413 -1.02 -16.76 -30.51
N LEU A 414 0.25 -16.58 -30.85
CA LEU A 414 0.89 -17.20 -32.02
C LEU A 414 0.92 -18.73 -31.94
N LEU A 415 1.21 -19.29 -30.75
CA LEU A 415 1.14 -20.74 -30.52
C LEU A 415 -0.31 -21.25 -30.63
N SER A 416 -1.27 -20.51 -30.10
CA SER A 416 -2.70 -20.83 -30.22
C SER A 416 -3.16 -20.82 -31.69
N GLU A 417 -2.75 -19.82 -32.46
CA GLU A 417 -3.05 -19.69 -33.90
C GLU A 417 -2.43 -20.83 -34.72
N GLY A 418 -1.17 -21.19 -34.45
CA GLY A 418 -0.43 -22.17 -35.24
C GLY A 418 -0.70 -23.63 -34.90
N PHE A 419 -0.95 -23.94 -33.63
CA PHE A 419 -1.01 -25.31 -33.11
C PHE A 419 -2.32 -25.66 -32.37
N GLY A 420 -3.18 -24.67 -32.13
CA GLY A 420 -4.42 -24.81 -31.36
C GLY A 420 -4.27 -24.34 -29.90
N PRO A 421 -5.38 -23.95 -29.23
CA PRO A 421 -5.32 -23.33 -27.92
C PRO A 421 -4.74 -24.24 -26.81
N GLY A 422 -5.01 -25.54 -26.85
CA GLY A 422 -4.47 -26.49 -25.87
C GLY A 422 -2.97 -26.76 -25.98
N PHE A 423 -2.31 -26.30 -27.04
CA PHE A 423 -0.86 -26.39 -27.17
C PHE A 423 -0.11 -25.60 -26.08
N ASN A 424 -0.74 -24.57 -25.52
CA ASN A 424 -0.14 -23.78 -24.45
C ASN A 424 -0.09 -24.49 -23.09
N GLY A 425 -0.80 -25.61 -22.92
CA GLY A 425 -0.79 -26.38 -21.67
C GLY A 425 -0.99 -27.87 -21.92
N PRO A 426 0.02 -28.56 -22.48
CA PRO A 426 -0.04 -30.00 -22.66
C PRO A 426 0.00 -30.72 -21.31
N LEU A 427 -0.71 -31.83 -21.22
CA LEU A 427 -0.65 -32.75 -20.08
C LEU A 427 0.47 -33.75 -20.31
N MET A 428 1.28 -34.00 -19.27
CA MET A 428 2.32 -35.02 -19.32
C MET A 428 1.84 -36.25 -18.56
N VAL A 429 1.65 -37.35 -19.27
CA VAL A 429 1.25 -38.63 -18.70
C VAL A 429 2.49 -39.48 -18.49
N VAL A 430 2.75 -39.85 -17.23
CA VAL A 430 3.84 -40.72 -16.82
C VAL A 430 3.26 -42.10 -16.54
N VAL A 431 3.80 -43.11 -17.22
CA VAL A 431 3.39 -44.50 -17.04
C VAL A 431 4.53 -45.27 -16.37
N ASP A 432 4.38 -45.60 -15.08
CA ASP A 432 5.27 -46.55 -14.38
C ASP A 432 4.79 -47.98 -14.63
N ALA A 433 5.47 -48.67 -15.53
CA ALA A 433 5.17 -50.03 -15.89
C ALA A 433 6.18 -51.03 -15.29
N LYS A 434 6.91 -50.65 -14.23
CA LYS A 434 7.87 -51.55 -13.53
C LYS A 434 7.23 -52.82 -12.98
N SER A 435 5.97 -52.73 -12.56
CA SER A 435 5.20 -53.86 -12.02
C SER A 435 4.40 -54.61 -13.09
N ALA A 436 4.45 -54.16 -14.35
CA ALA A 436 3.73 -54.79 -15.45
C ALA A 436 4.53 -55.96 -16.05
N ASP A 437 3.84 -57.06 -16.36
CA ASP A 437 4.45 -58.23 -17.01
C ASP A 437 5.02 -57.89 -18.41
N ASN A 438 4.42 -56.92 -19.09
CA ASN A 438 4.91 -56.39 -20.37
C ASN A 438 4.82 -54.85 -20.40
N PRO A 439 5.92 -54.15 -20.02
CA PRO A 439 5.93 -52.69 -19.92
C PRO A 439 5.57 -51.97 -21.22
N LYS A 440 6.03 -52.48 -22.37
CA LYS A 440 5.74 -51.85 -23.67
C LYS A 440 4.29 -52.02 -24.11
N ALA A 441 3.69 -53.17 -23.84
CA ALA A 441 2.28 -53.41 -24.14
C ALA A 441 1.37 -52.54 -23.24
N ALA A 442 1.70 -52.42 -21.94
CA ALA A 442 0.98 -51.55 -21.02
C ALA A 442 1.00 -50.08 -21.48
N VAL A 443 2.19 -49.55 -21.80
CA VAL A 443 2.33 -48.17 -22.34
C VAL A 443 1.58 -47.99 -23.67
N GLY A 444 1.58 -49.00 -24.53
CA GLY A 444 0.85 -48.99 -25.81
C GLY A 444 -0.67 -49.03 -25.65
N GLU A 445 -1.19 -49.67 -24.59
CA GLU A 445 -2.61 -49.63 -24.22
C GLU A 445 -2.98 -48.26 -23.67
N VAL A 446 -2.20 -47.71 -22.72
CA VAL A 446 -2.40 -46.35 -22.18
C VAL A 446 -2.45 -45.32 -23.31
N THR A 447 -1.49 -45.38 -24.23
CA THR A 447 -1.44 -44.45 -25.37
C THR A 447 -2.71 -44.51 -26.23
N ARG A 448 -3.27 -45.71 -26.45
CA ARG A 448 -4.50 -45.89 -27.24
C ARG A 448 -5.73 -45.39 -26.49
N SER A 449 -5.87 -45.73 -25.21
CA SER A 449 -6.99 -45.30 -24.37
C SER A 449 -7.02 -43.78 -24.25
N VAL A 450 -5.88 -43.15 -23.94
CA VAL A 450 -5.77 -41.69 -23.84
C VAL A 450 -6.07 -41.02 -25.18
N LYS A 451 -5.60 -41.58 -26.30
CA LYS A 451 -5.89 -41.04 -27.63
C LYS A 451 -7.38 -41.14 -28.03
N SER A 452 -8.14 -42.04 -27.40
CA SER A 452 -9.58 -42.19 -27.65
C SER A 452 -10.46 -41.29 -26.79
N LEU A 453 -9.88 -40.57 -25.82
CA LEU A 453 -10.62 -39.60 -25.02
C LEU A 453 -11.03 -38.40 -25.88
N ASP A 454 -12.23 -37.89 -25.60
CA ASP A 454 -12.69 -36.62 -26.17
C ASP A 454 -11.75 -35.48 -25.73
N ASN A 455 -11.70 -34.40 -26.52
CA ASN A 455 -10.83 -33.23 -26.26
C ASN A 455 -9.31 -33.49 -26.38
N VAL A 456 -8.88 -34.61 -26.97
CA VAL A 456 -7.46 -34.89 -27.27
C VAL A 456 -7.14 -34.63 -28.74
N VAL A 457 -6.26 -33.65 -29.02
CA VAL A 457 -5.84 -33.33 -30.40
C VAL A 457 -4.68 -34.20 -30.85
N THR A 458 -3.68 -34.37 -29.98
CA THR A 458 -2.46 -35.10 -30.32
C THR A 458 -1.87 -35.76 -29.08
N VAL A 459 -1.41 -37.01 -29.27
CA VAL A 459 -0.64 -37.77 -28.28
C VAL A 459 0.71 -38.07 -28.91
N THR A 460 1.80 -37.65 -28.26
CA THR A 460 3.16 -37.90 -28.76
C THR A 460 3.55 -39.37 -28.57
N PRO A 461 4.49 -39.90 -29.37
CA PRO A 461 5.08 -41.21 -29.11
C PRO A 461 5.69 -41.26 -27.70
N ALA A 462 5.53 -42.41 -27.04
CA ALA A 462 6.05 -42.63 -25.70
C ALA A 462 7.59 -42.57 -25.68
N THR A 463 8.14 -41.77 -24.77
CA THR A 463 9.58 -41.68 -24.53
C THR A 463 9.94 -42.50 -23.30
N TYR A 464 10.72 -43.57 -23.49
CA TYR A 464 11.10 -44.48 -22.41
C TYR A 464 12.32 -43.98 -21.65
N ASN A 465 12.38 -44.29 -20.36
CA ASN A 465 13.59 -44.12 -19.56
C ASN A 465 14.68 -45.13 -20.00
N LYS A 466 15.90 -44.96 -19.46
CA LYS A 466 17.03 -45.85 -19.77
C LYS A 466 16.76 -47.33 -19.43
N ALA A 467 15.91 -47.60 -18.44
CA ALA A 467 15.54 -48.95 -18.02
C ALA A 467 14.40 -49.58 -18.85
N GLY A 468 13.66 -48.78 -19.63
CA GLY A 468 12.54 -49.24 -20.44
C GLY A 468 11.27 -49.60 -19.66
N ASP A 469 11.23 -49.31 -18.36
CA ASP A 469 10.13 -49.66 -17.45
C ASP A 469 9.20 -48.47 -17.13
N THR A 470 9.60 -47.25 -17.46
CA THR A 470 8.78 -46.04 -17.31
C THR A 470 8.77 -45.25 -18.61
N ALA A 471 7.61 -44.70 -18.99
CA ALA A 471 7.46 -43.91 -20.20
C ALA A 471 6.74 -42.58 -19.95
N MET A 472 7.14 -41.55 -20.70
CA MET A 472 6.47 -40.25 -20.76
C MET A 472 5.69 -40.11 -22.07
N ILE A 473 4.47 -39.64 -21.97
CA ILE A 473 3.58 -39.36 -23.09
C ILE A 473 3.05 -37.94 -22.93
N THR A 474 3.22 -37.09 -23.95
CA THR A 474 2.64 -35.74 -23.94
C THR A 474 1.29 -35.78 -24.66
N VAL A 475 0.27 -35.25 -24.00
CA VAL A 475 -1.11 -35.15 -24.49
C VAL A 475 -1.42 -33.67 -24.68
N VAL A 476 -1.83 -33.30 -25.89
CA VAL A 476 -2.22 -31.93 -26.23
C VAL A 476 -3.76 -31.86 -26.27
N PRO A 477 -4.40 -31.13 -25.34
CA PRO A 477 -5.84 -30.88 -25.36
C PRO A 477 -6.27 -30.03 -26.56
N ASP A 478 -7.56 -30.00 -26.88
CA ASP A 478 -8.13 -29.02 -27.84
C ASP A 478 -8.38 -27.67 -27.16
N SER A 479 -8.82 -27.71 -25.89
CA SER A 479 -9.17 -26.54 -25.07
C SER A 479 -7.98 -25.88 -24.34
N LYS A 480 -8.17 -24.65 -23.88
CA LYS A 480 -7.13 -23.86 -23.17
C LYS A 480 -6.74 -24.46 -21.81
N PRO A 481 -5.56 -24.18 -21.26
CA PRO A 481 -5.07 -24.79 -20.02
C PRO A 481 -5.95 -24.52 -18.80
N SER A 482 -6.59 -23.34 -18.75
CA SER A 482 -7.44 -22.87 -17.66
C SER A 482 -8.93 -23.17 -17.83
N SER A 483 -9.30 -23.91 -18.88
CA SER A 483 -10.71 -24.24 -19.18
C SER A 483 -11.19 -25.47 -18.43
N THR A 484 -12.49 -25.53 -18.14
CA THR A 484 -13.14 -26.68 -17.49
C THR A 484 -13.02 -27.95 -18.31
N GLU A 485 -12.99 -27.85 -19.65
CA GLU A 485 -12.85 -28.99 -20.55
C GLU A 485 -11.46 -29.67 -20.42
N THR A 486 -10.42 -28.90 -20.11
CA THR A 486 -9.07 -29.43 -19.85
C THR A 486 -8.98 -30.09 -18.47
N GLU A 487 -9.71 -29.56 -17.49
CA GLU A 487 -9.85 -30.18 -16.16
C GLU A 487 -10.56 -31.53 -16.26
N ASP A 488 -11.70 -31.57 -16.96
CA ASP A 488 -12.45 -32.80 -17.22
C ASP A 488 -11.61 -33.83 -17.98
N LEU A 489 -10.82 -33.40 -18.98
CA LEU A 489 -9.89 -34.27 -19.69
C LEU A 489 -8.81 -34.83 -18.74
N THR A 490 -8.24 -34.00 -17.88
CA THR A 490 -7.24 -34.44 -16.90
C THR A 490 -7.82 -35.50 -15.98
N GLN A 491 -9.04 -35.29 -15.50
CA GLN A 491 -9.74 -36.27 -14.67
C GLN A 491 -10.06 -37.55 -15.46
N ALA A 492 -10.49 -37.45 -16.72
CA ALA A 492 -10.76 -38.60 -17.57
C ALA A 492 -9.49 -39.45 -17.83
N VAL A 493 -8.34 -38.81 -18.02
CA VAL A 493 -7.04 -39.51 -18.15
C VAL A 493 -6.69 -40.25 -16.86
N ARG A 494 -6.94 -39.65 -15.70
CA ARG A 494 -6.72 -40.28 -14.38
C ARG A 494 -7.64 -41.47 -14.14
N ASP A 495 -8.92 -41.30 -14.44
CA ASP A 495 -9.93 -42.36 -14.28
C ASP A 495 -9.63 -43.54 -15.21
N ALA A 496 -9.22 -43.27 -16.45
CA ALA A 496 -8.72 -44.29 -17.38
C ALA A 496 -7.46 -44.97 -16.85
N GLY A 497 -6.53 -44.21 -16.25
CA GLY A 497 -5.34 -44.71 -15.59
C GLY A 497 -5.63 -45.71 -14.47
N GLY A 498 -6.66 -45.45 -13.65
CA GLY A 498 -7.11 -46.37 -12.61
C GLY A 498 -7.60 -47.71 -13.16
N ALA A 499 -8.38 -47.69 -14.24
CA ALA A 499 -8.81 -48.92 -14.93
C ALA A 499 -7.61 -49.68 -15.55
N ILE A 500 -6.69 -48.97 -16.19
CA ILE A 500 -5.52 -49.58 -16.84
C ILE A 500 -4.55 -50.19 -15.82
N LYS A 501 -4.39 -49.57 -14.63
CA LYS A 501 -3.60 -50.15 -13.53
C LYS A 501 -4.17 -51.48 -13.07
N ALA A 502 -5.49 -51.63 -13.04
CA ALA A 502 -6.15 -52.89 -12.69
C ALA A 502 -5.88 -53.99 -13.72
N ASP A 503 -5.83 -53.65 -15.01
CA ASP A 503 -5.70 -54.63 -16.10
C ASP A 503 -4.24 -54.97 -16.47
N THR A 504 -3.32 -54.01 -16.33
CA THR A 504 -1.94 -54.13 -16.84
C THR A 504 -0.86 -54.07 -15.75
N GLY A 505 -1.22 -53.67 -14.53
CA GLY A 505 -0.27 -53.40 -13.45
C GLY A 505 0.57 -52.13 -13.62
N GLY A 506 0.37 -51.38 -14.72
CA GLY A 506 1.04 -50.11 -14.97
C GLY A 506 0.33 -48.94 -14.27
N GLU A 507 1.07 -48.19 -13.44
CA GLU A 507 0.55 -47.00 -12.78
C GLU A 507 0.65 -45.80 -13.73
N VAL A 508 -0.50 -45.15 -13.98
CA VAL A 508 -0.59 -43.95 -14.83
C VAL A 508 -0.76 -42.75 -13.91
N LEU A 509 0.08 -41.74 -14.09
CA LEU A 509 0.04 -40.50 -13.35
C LEU A 509 0.07 -39.32 -14.33
N VAL A 510 -0.66 -38.25 -14.04
CA VAL A 510 -0.70 -37.05 -14.87
C VAL A 510 0.00 -35.89 -14.17
N THR A 511 0.93 -35.25 -14.88
CA THR A 511 1.72 -34.10 -14.43
C THR A 511 1.88 -33.07 -15.55
N GLY A 512 2.78 -32.12 -15.36
CA GLY A 512 2.93 -30.90 -16.16
C GLY A 512 2.31 -29.70 -15.45
N SER A 513 2.64 -28.50 -15.92
CA SER A 513 2.17 -27.25 -15.30
C SER A 513 0.65 -27.16 -15.23
N THR A 514 -0.06 -27.60 -16.27
CA THR A 514 -1.53 -27.61 -16.30
C THR A 514 -2.13 -28.57 -15.27
N ALA A 515 -1.65 -29.81 -15.21
CA ALA A 515 -2.13 -30.79 -14.23
C ALA A 515 -1.79 -30.37 -12.79
N MET A 516 -0.61 -29.76 -12.58
CA MET A 516 -0.25 -29.17 -11.30
C MET A 516 -1.21 -28.04 -10.94
N ASN A 517 -1.53 -27.14 -11.87
CA ASN A 517 -2.45 -26.03 -11.63
C ASN A 517 -3.87 -26.49 -11.29
N ILE A 518 -4.35 -27.56 -11.93
CA ILE A 518 -5.62 -28.20 -11.61
C ILE A 518 -5.59 -28.79 -10.20
N ASP A 519 -4.56 -29.56 -9.86
CA ASP A 519 -4.40 -30.16 -8.52
C ASP A 519 -4.31 -29.10 -7.41
N VAL A 520 -3.62 -27.98 -7.68
CA VAL A 520 -3.56 -26.83 -6.77
C VAL A 520 -4.96 -26.29 -6.53
N SER A 521 -5.68 -26.02 -7.62
CA SER A 521 -7.00 -25.38 -7.57
C SER A 521 -8.00 -26.28 -6.83
N GLN A 522 -7.99 -27.57 -7.12
CA GLN A 522 -8.82 -28.56 -6.43
C GLN A 522 -8.48 -28.65 -4.95
N LYS A 523 -7.19 -28.74 -4.58
CA LYS A 523 -6.76 -28.79 -3.18
C LYS A 523 -7.12 -27.52 -2.40
N LEU A 524 -7.02 -26.35 -3.03
CA LEU A 524 -7.46 -25.08 -2.43
C LEU A 524 -8.98 -25.06 -2.24
N ASN A 525 -9.74 -25.51 -3.25
CA ASN A 525 -11.20 -25.59 -3.19
C ASN A 525 -11.69 -26.53 -2.09
N ASP A 526 -11.12 -27.73 -1.99
CA ASP A 526 -11.44 -28.70 -0.94
C ASP A 526 -11.09 -28.17 0.45
N ALA A 527 -10.06 -27.33 0.56
CA ALA A 527 -9.63 -26.72 1.80
C ALA A 527 -10.43 -25.46 2.21
N LEU A 528 -11.18 -24.84 1.31
CA LEU A 528 -11.94 -23.61 1.60
C LEU A 528 -12.94 -23.79 2.73
N LEU A 529 -13.71 -24.87 2.69
CA LEU A 529 -14.75 -25.15 3.68
C LEU A 529 -14.18 -25.43 5.08
N PRO A 530 -13.19 -26.33 5.27
CA PRO A 530 -12.58 -26.52 6.59
C PRO A 530 -11.84 -25.27 7.08
N TYR A 531 -11.20 -24.51 6.18
CA TYR A 531 -10.59 -23.23 6.52
C TYR A 531 -11.62 -22.23 7.05
N LEU A 532 -12.74 -22.04 6.32
CA LEU A 532 -13.83 -21.16 6.73
C LEU A 532 -14.44 -21.60 8.06
N ALA A 533 -14.69 -22.89 8.23
CA ALA A 533 -15.23 -23.44 9.47
C ALA A 533 -14.31 -23.17 10.67
N LEU A 534 -12.99 -23.30 10.49
CA LEU A 534 -12.01 -23.03 11.53
C LEU A 534 -11.92 -21.54 11.86
N VAL A 535 -11.76 -20.68 10.86
CA VAL A 535 -11.58 -19.23 11.07
C VAL A 535 -12.84 -18.59 11.64
N VAL A 536 -13.99 -18.83 11.00
CA VAL A 536 -15.28 -18.31 11.48
C VAL A 536 -15.64 -18.94 12.82
N GLY A 537 -15.39 -20.24 13.02
CA GLY A 537 -15.67 -20.93 14.28
C GLY A 537 -14.84 -20.39 15.45
N LEU A 538 -13.52 -20.29 15.31
CA LEU A 538 -12.64 -19.78 16.36
C LEU A 538 -12.94 -18.31 16.69
N ALA A 539 -13.21 -17.51 15.66
CA ALA A 539 -13.54 -16.11 15.89
C ALA A 539 -14.94 -15.92 16.48
N PHE A 540 -15.91 -16.75 16.07
CA PHE A 540 -17.23 -16.78 16.71
C PHE A 540 -17.09 -17.09 18.21
N LEU A 541 -16.25 -18.05 18.58
CA LEU A 541 -15.92 -18.34 19.99
C LEU A 541 -15.24 -17.15 20.68
N LEU A 542 -14.26 -16.52 20.04
CA LEU A 542 -13.58 -15.34 20.57
C LEU A 542 -14.56 -14.18 20.82
N LEU A 543 -15.47 -13.92 19.89
CA LEU A 543 -16.46 -12.85 20.01
C LEU A 543 -17.54 -13.17 21.06
N ILE A 544 -17.88 -14.45 21.26
CA ILE A 544 -18.72 -14.88 22.39
C ILE A 544 -18.04 -14.51 23.72
N VAL A 545 -16.72 -14.72 23.84
CA VAL A 545 -15.96 -14.33 25.04
C VAL A 545 -16.01 -12.82 25.26
N VAL A 546 -15.83 -12.04 24.19
CA VAL A 546 -15.78 -10.56 24.25
C VAL A 546 -17.16 -9.95 24.56
N PHE A 547 -18.18 -10.29 23.78
CA PHE A 547 -19.51 -9.66 23.91
C PHE A 547 -20.42 -10.33 24.93
N ARG A 548 -20.07 -11.55 25.37
CA ARG A 548 -20.92 -12.40 26.20
C ARG A 548 -22.34 -12.51 25.62
N SER A 549 -22.42 -12.73 24.31
CA SER A 549 -23.67 -12.93 23.55
C SER A 549 -23.42 -13.92 22.42
N ILE A 550 -24.43 -14.69 22.04
CA ILE A 550 -24.39 -15.61 20.89
C ILE A 550 -24.92 -14.93 19.62
N LEU A 551 -25.96 -14.10 19.75
CA LEU A 551 -26.60 -13.48 18.58
C LEU A 551 -25.74 -12.38 17.96
N VAL A 552 -24.99 -11.62 18.76
CA VAL A 552 -24.10 -10.56 18.27
C VAL A 552 -22.98 -11.12 17.38
N PRO A 553 -22.22 -12.15 17.80
CA PRO A 553 -21.25 -12.81 16.93
C PRO A 553 -21.90 -13.47 15.71
N LEU A 554 -23.08 -14.09 15.85
CA LEU A 554 -23.75 -14.79 14.74
C LEU A 554 -24.11 -13.82 13.61
N LYS A 555 -24.72 -12.68 13.94
CA LYS A 555 -25.05 -11.67 12.94
C LYS A 555 -23.79 -11.05 12.32
N ALA A 556 -22.69 -10.97 13.06
CA ALA A 556 -21.42 -10.43 12.56
C ALA A 556 -20.81 -11.39 11.54
N ALA A 557 -20.79 -12.70 11.84
CA ALA A 557 -20.34 -13.74 10.90
C ALA A 557 -21.20 -13.77 9.62
N LEU A 558 -22.54 -13.69 9.75
CA LEU A 558 -23.44 -13.65 8.59
C LEU A 558 -23.25 -12.39 7.73
N GLY A 559 -23.13 -11.22 8.38
CA GLY A 559 -22.86 -9.97 7.67
C GLY A 559 -21.52 -9.99 6.95
N PHE A 560 -20.49 -10.54 7.59
CA PHE A 560 -19.18 -10.74 6.98
C PHE A 560 -19.24 -11.68 5.76
N LEU A 561 -19.88 -12.86 5.87
CA LEU A 561 -20.04 -13.79 4.74
C LEU A 561 -20.69 -13.08 3.55
N LEU A 562 -21.72 -12.27 3.82
CA LEU A 562 -22.43 -11.52 2.78
C LEU A 562 -21.54 -10.45 2.12
N SER A 563 -20.70 -9.74 2.88
CA SER A 563 -19.71 -8.79 2.33
C SER A 563 -18.67 -9.49 1.46
N VAL A 564 -18.18 -10.65 1.88
CA VAL A 564 -17.19 -11.42 1.13
C VAL A 564 -17.77 -11.96 -0.17
N LEU A 565 -18.99 -12.50 -0.14
CA LEU A 565 -19.68 -12.95 -1.36
C LEU A 565 -19.91 -11.79 -2.33
N ALA A 566 -20.33 -10.63 -1.82
CA ALA A 566 -20.47 -9.42 -2.63
C ALA A 566 -19.13 -8.94 -3.20
N ALA A 567 -18.04 -9.04 -2.43
CA ALA A 567 -16.70 -8.70 -2.91
C ALA A 567 -16.21 -9.66 -4.00
N PHE A 568 -16.44 -10.98 -3.87
CA PHE A 568 -16.19 -11.92 -4.97
C PHE A 568 -17.00 -11.56 -6.20
N GLY A 569 -18.29 -11.25 -6.06
CA GLY A 569 -19.11 -10.85 -7.20
C GLY A 569 -18.61 -9.58 -7.89
N ALA A 570 -18.10 -8.60 -7.13
CA ALA A 570 -17.45 -7.43 -7.70
C ALA A 570 -16.13 -7.77 -8.41
N VAL A 571 -15.32 -8.68 -7.85
CA VAL A 571 -14.07 -9.15 -8.49
C VAL A 571 -14.39 -9.87 -9.78
N VAL A 572 -15.38 -10.78 -9.79
CA VAL A 572 -15.84 -11.48 -11.00
C VAL A 572 -16.31 -10.49 -12.05
N ALA A 573 -17.15 -9.52 -11.66
CA ALA A 573 -17.66 -8.51 -12.59
C ALA A 573 -16.53 -7.71 -13.25
N VAL A 574 -15.49 -7.33 -12.51
CA VAL A 574 -14.38 -6.52 -13.04
C VAL A 574 -13.37 -7.36 -13.81
N PHE A 575 -12.88 -8.46 -13.23
CA PHE A 575 -11.74 -9.22 -13.76
C PHE A 575 -12.13 -10.38 -14.68
N GLN A 576 -13.34 -10.93 -14.57
CA GLN A 576 -13.81 -12.00 -15.45
C GLN A 576 -14.77 -11.47 -16.52
N TRP A 577 -15.73 -10.62 -16.14
CA TRP A 577 -16.69 -10.06 -17.10
C TRP A 577 -16.21 -8.76 -17.77
N GLY A 578 -15.12 -8.16 -17.27
CA GLY A 578 -14.51 -6.96 -17.87
C GLY A 578 -15.23 -5.65 -17.55
N TRP A 579 -16.09 -5.60 -16.53
CA TRP A 579 -16.76 -4.34 -16.15
C TRP A 579 -15.73 -3.34 -15.60
N LEU A 580 -15.77 -2.09 -16.07
CA LEU A 580 -14.80 -1.05 -15.70
C LEU A 580 -13.33 -1.42 -16.02
N ALA A 581 -13.07 -2.37 -16.92
CA ALA A 581 -11.71 -2.82 -17.24
C ALA A 581 -10.79 -1.65 -17.66
N ASP A 582 -11.27 -0.75 -18.51
CA ASP A 582 -10.53 0.44 -18.97
C ASP A 582 -10.16 1.40 -17.84
N VAL A 583 -11.07 1.60 -16.86
CA VAL A 583 -10.86 2.51 -15.73
C VAL A 583 -9.85 1.93 -14.74
N MET A 584 -9.83 0.60 -14.61
CA MET A 584 -9.01 -0.13 -13.64
C MET A 584 -7.68 -0.59 -14.22
N ALA A 585 -7.37 -0.23 -15.48
CA ALA A 585 -6.22 -0.73 -16.24
C ALA A 585 -6.13 -2.27 -16.17
N VAL A 586 -7.28 -2.93 -16.34
CA VAL A 586 -7.36 -4.38 -16.50
C VAL A 586 -7.28 -4.63 -18.00
N GLU A 587 -6.08 -4.93 -18.48
CA GLU A 587 -5.81 -5.04 -19.91
C GLU A 587 -6.38 -6.31 -20.53
N GLU A 588 -6.56 -7.38 -19.73
CA GLU A 588 -7.17 -8.64 -20.13
C GLU A 588 -7.98 -9.26 -18.99
N THR A 589 -9.14 -9.83 -19.34
CA THR A 589 -9.97 -10.61 -18.41
C THR A 589 -9.47 -12.04 -18.34
N GLY A 590 -9.53 -12.65 -17.15
CA GLY A 590 -9.06 -14.02 -16.97
C GLY A 590 -9.65 -14.70 -15.73
N PRO A 591 -9.32 -15.99 -15.52
CA PRO A 591 -9.76 -16.71 -14.33
C PRO A 591 -9.24 -16.04 -13.06
N ILE A 592 -10.03 -16.11 -11.99
CA ILE A 592 -9.61 -15.59 -10.69
C ILE A 592 -8.61 -16.56 -10.08
N MET A 593 -7.52 -16.02 -9.55
CA MET A 593 -6.48 -16.79 -8.86
C MET A 593 -7.07 -17.73 -7.81
N SER A 594 -6.80 -19.04 -7.89
CA SER A 594 -7.33 -20.05 -6.97
C SER A 594 -6.99 -19.80 -5.49
N MET A 595 -5.91 -19.06 -5.21
CA MET A 595 -5.52 -18.67 -3.84
C MET A 595 -6.31 -17.47 -3.30
N MET A 596 -6.92 -16.67 -4.18
CA MET A 596 -7.60 -15.44 -3.81
C MET A 596 -8.74 -15.67 -2.81
N PRO A 597 -9.60 -16.69 -2.95
CA PRO A 597 -10.69 -16.86 -2.01
C PRO A 597 -10.25 -17.12 -0.58
N ILE A 598 -9.21 -17.93 -0.40
CA ILE A 598 -8.63 -18.23 0.90
C ILE A 598 -8.05 -16.95 1.52
N PHE A 599 -7.26 -16.18 0.77
CA PHE A 599 -6.68 -14.93 1.27
C PHE A 599 -7.74 -13.87 1.57
N MET A 600 -8.71 -13.67 0.68
CA MET A 600 -9.74 -12.66 0.86
C MET A 600 -10.61 -12.99 2.06
N VAL A 601 -11.06 -14.25 2.20
CA VAL A 601 -11.81 -14.67 3.40
C VAL A 601 -10.98 -14.43 4.65
N GLY A 602 -9.74 -14.91 4.71
CA GLY A 602 -8.89 -14.78 5.89
C GLY A 602 -8.60 -13.35 6.30
N VAL A 603 -8.15 -12.53 5.34
CA VAL A 603 -7.74 -11.16 5.58
C VAL A 603 -8.94 -10.27 5.86
N VAL A 604 -10.00 -10.33 5.03
CA VAL A 604 -11.22 -9.54 5.28
C VAL A 604 -11.81 -9.95 6.62
N PHE A 605 -11.83 -11.23 6.98
CA PHE A 605 -12.38 -11.66 8.25
C PHE A 605 -11.63 -11.03 9.42
N GLY A 606 -10.31 -11.13 9.40
CA GLY A 606 -9.45 -10.53 10.43
C GLY A 606 -9.70 -9.04 10.60
N LEU A 607 -9.70 -8.29 9.49
CA LEU A 607 -9.92 -6.84 9.47
C LEU A 607 -11.38 -6.47 9.81
N ALA A 608 -12.32 -7.34 9.45
CA ALA A 608 -13.74 -7.10 9.60
C ALA A 608 -14.21 -7.29 11.06
N MET A 609 -13.40 -7.76 12.00
CA MET A 609 -13.88 -7.88 13.38
C MET A 609 -13.65 -6.62 14.23
N ASP A 610 -12.75 -5.75 13.80
CA ASP A 610 -12.19 -4.70 14.65
C ASP A 610 -13.20 -3.59 14.94
N TYR A 611 -13.92 -3.14 13.92
CA TYR A 611 -14.95 -2.11 14.09
C TYR A 611 -16.21 -2.64 14.76
N GLU A 612 -16.46 -3.95 14.70
CA GLU A 612 -17.60 -4.61 15.32
C GLU A 612 -17.40 -4.56 16.83
N VAL A 613 -16.21 -4.98 17.28
CA VAL A 613 -15.79 -4.84 18.67
C VAL A 613 -15.87 -3.39 19.09
N PHE A 614 -15.32 -2.44 18.33
CA PHE A 614 -15.32 -1.04 18.75
C PHE A 614 -16.72 -0.40 18.84
N LEU A 615 -17.56 -0.62 17.83
CA LEU A 615 -18.87 0.00 17.73
C LEU A 615 -19.87 -0.68 18.68
N VAL A 616 -19.88 -2.01 18.76
CA VAL A 616 -20.85 -2.76 19.55
C VAL A 616 -20.49 -2.77 21.03
N THR A 617 -19.20 -2.74 21.42
CA THR A 617 -18.84 -2.56 22.84
C THR A 617 -19.36 -1.24 23.39
N ARG A 618 -19.29 -0.14 22.61
CA ARG A 618 -19.87 1.15 23.00
C ARG A 618 -21.39 1.10 23.18
N MET A 619 -22.09 0.34 22.34
CA MET A 619 -23.54 0.13 22.48
C MET A 619 -23.85 -0.71 23.71
N ARG A 620 -23.04 -1.74 23.96
CA ARG A 620 -23.14 -2.62 25.11
C ARG A 620 -22.92 -1.85 26.41
N GLU A 621 -21.91 -0.98 26.45
CA GLU A 621 -21.63 -0.08 27.58
C GLU A 621 -22.89 0.74 27.89
N ALA A 622 -23.46 1.44 26.91
CA ALA A 622 -24.69 2.23 27.10
C ALA A 622 -25.89 1.38 27.58
N TYR A 623 -26.06 0.17 27.03
CA TYR A 623 -27.13 -0.74 27.41
C TYR A 623 -27.00 -1.27 28.85
N ILE A 624 -25.80 -1.67 29.26
CA ILE A 624 -25.53 -2.16 30.62
C ILE A 624 -25.76 -1.04 31.65
N HIS A 625 -25.48 0.21 31.27
CA HIS A 625 -25.73 1.39 32.12
C HIS A 625 -27.20 1.86 32.12
N GLY A 626 -28.12 1.08 31.55
CA GLY A 626 -29.56 1.28 31.68
C GLY A 626 -30.24 1.99 30.51
N GLU A 627 -29.52 2.33 29.43
CA GLU A 627 -30.16 2.88 28.23
C GLU A 627 -31.00 1.81 27.51
N PRO A 628 -32.18 2.15 26.97
CA PRO A 628 -32.97 1.21 26.18
C PRO A 628 -32.20 0.81 24.90
N PRO A 629 -32.40 -0.41 24.35
CA PRO A 629 -31.57 -0.95 23.25
C PRO A 629 -31.43 -0.02 22.04
N ARG A 630 -32.50 0.69 21.67
CA ARG A 630 -32.51 1.63 20.54
C ARG A 630 -31.69 2.89 20.80
N GLU A 631 -31.72 3.39 22.03
CA GLU A 631 -30.97 4.58 22.42
C GLU A 631 -29.48 4.24 22.60
N ALA A 632 -29.19 3.08 23.19
CA ALA A 632 -27.83 2.55 23.29
C ALA A 632 -27.12 2.45 21.93
N VAL A 633 -27.84 2.04 20.87
CA VAL A 633 -27.33 2.07 19.49
C VAL A 633 -26.96 3.49 19.04
N VAL A 634 -27.84 4.47 19.28
CA VAL A 634 -27.59 5.88 18.90
C VAL A 634 -26.44 6.48 19.70
N THR A 635 -26.34 6.18 21.00
CA THR A 635 -25.27 6.61 21.89
C THR A 635 -23.93 6.06 21.46
N GLY A 636 -23.84 4.76 21.12
CA GLY A 636 -22.62 4.14 20.60
C GLY A 636 -22.12 4.81 19.31
N PHE A 637 -23.04 5.14 18.39
CA PHE A 637 -22.71 5.85 17.14
C PHE A 637 -22.24 7.30 17.32
N ARG A 638 -22.58 7.95 18.44
CA ARG A 638 -22.29 9.38 18.65
C ARG A 638 -20.80 9.69 18.56
N HIS A 639 -19.94 8.85 19.11
CA HIS A 639 -18.49 9.07 19.08
C HIS A 639 -17.78 8.06 18.15
N GLY A 640 -18.36 6.87 17.92
CA GLY A 640 -17.73 5.82 17.13
C GLY A 640 -17.80 6.01 15.61
N ALA A 641 -18.91 6.55 15.08
CA ALA A 641 -19.18 6.51 13.64
C ALA A 641 -18.14 7.26 12.79
N ARG A 642 -17.64 8.41 13.26
CA ARG A 642 -16.62 9.18 12.51
C ARG A 642 -15.28 8.47 12.47
N VAL A 643 -14.91 7.79 13.56
CA VAL A 643 -13.62 7.08 13.66
C VAL A 643 -13.65 5.86 12.74
N VAL A 644 -14.72 5.07 12.79
CA VAL A 644 -14.89 3.90 11.93
C VAL A 644 -14.96 4.28 10.46
N ALA A 645 -15.70 5.34 10.10
CA ALA A 645 -15.73 5.81 8.70
C ALA A 645 -14.36 6.28 8.20
N ALA A 646 -13.59 7.00 9.04
CA ALA A 646 -12.24 7.41 8.69
C ALA A 646 -11.31 6.22 8.50
N ALA A 647 -11.34 5.26 9.42
CA ALA A 647 -10.58 4.02 9.36
C ALA A 647 -10.90 3.22 8.08
N ALA A 648 -12.18 3.05 7.77
CA ALA A 648 -12.62 2.37 6.55
C ALA A 648 -12.12 3.05 5.28
N VAL A 649 -12.22 4.39 5.18
CA VAL A 649 -11.72 5.13 4.01
C VAL A 649 -10.19 5.01 3.88
N ILE A 650 -9.46 4.99 5.00
CA ILE A 650 -8.01 4.78 4.99
C ILE A 650 -7.67 3.37 4.49
N MET A 651 -8.32 2.33 4.99
CA MET A 651 -8.07 0.96 4.53
C MET A 651 -8.42 0.78 3.06
N ILE A 652 -9.55 1.34 2.60
CA ILE A 652 -9.92 1.35 1.18
C ILE A 652 -8.82 2.04 0.36
N ALA A 653 -8.30 3.19 0.79
CA ALA A 653 -7.24 3.90 0.10
C ALA A 653 -5.92 3.10 0.04
N VAL A 654 -5.53 2.45 1.15
CA VAL A 654 -4.33 1.61 1.20
C VAL A 654 -4.45 0.43 0.26
N PHE A 655 -5.55 -0.33 0.31
CA PHE A 655 -5.78 -1.47 -0.58
C PHE A 655 -5.94 -1.04 -2.04
N SER A 656 -6.58 0.11 -2.29
CA SER A 656 -6.69 0.66 -3.64
C SER A 656 -5.34 1.06 -4.24
N GLY A 657 -4.34 1.41 -3.41
CA GLY A 657 -2.98 1.67 -3.88
C GLY A 657 -2.32 0.47 -4.58
N PHE A 658 -2.75 -0.75 -4.23
CA PHE A 658 -2.25 -1.99 -4.84
C PHE A 658 -2.92 -2.34 -6.17
N ILE A 659 -4.02 -1.67 -6.54
CA ILE A 659 -4.73 -1.89 -7.82
C ILE A 659 -3.84 -1.50 -9.01
N GLY A 660 -2.96 -0.50 -8.84
CA GLY A 660 -2.01 -0.11 -9.89
C GLY A 660 -0.83 -1.08 -10.07
N SER A 661 -0.76 -2.17 -9.30
CA SER A 661 0.34 -3.15 -9.44
C SER A 661 0.36 -3.78 -10.83
N SER A 662 1.55 -3.99 -11.38
CA SER A 662 1.74 -4.79 -12.60
C SER A 662 1.48 -6.28 -12.36
N GLU A 663 1.55 -6.73 -11.10
CA GLU A 663 1.25 -8.11 -10.72
C GLU A 663 -0.25 -8.31 -10.57
N SER A 664 -0.83 -9.16 -11.44
CA SER A 664 -2.26 -9.46 -11.46
C SER A 664 -2.80 -9.95 -10.11
N MET A 665 -2.02 -10.77 -9.39
CA MET A 665 -2.37 -11.26 -8.04
C MET A 665 -2.60 -10.11 -7.06
N VAL A 666 -1.65 -9.19 -6.97
CA VAL A 666 -1.66 -8.07 -6.04
C VAL A 666 -2.78 -7.10 -6.40
N LYS A 667 -3.00 -6.86 -7.71
CA LYS A 667 -4.11 -6.04 -8.23
C LYS A 667 -5.47 -6.61 -7.83
N MET A 668 -5.70 -7.91 -8.03
CA MET A 668 -6.96 -8.59 -7.66
C MET A 668 -7.20 -8.56 -6.15
N ILE A 669 -6.19 -8.88 -5.33
CA ILE A 669 -6.32 -8.87 -3.87
C ILE A 669 -6.55 -7.44 -3.37
N GLY A 670 -5.81 -6.45 -3.85
CA GLY A 670 -6.00 -5.05 -3.50
C GLY A 670 -7.42 -4.55 -3.79
N PHE A 671 -7.94 -4.86 -4.98
CA PHE A 671 -9.32 -4.53 -5.34
C PHE A 671 -10.34 -5.28 -4.47
N GLY A 672 -10.21 -6.60 -4.35
CA GLY A 672 -11.13 -7.44 -3.57
C GLY A 672 -11.20 -7.01 -2.11
N LEU A 673 -10.06 -6.71 -1.48
CA LEU A 673 -10.00 -6.22 -0.09
C LEU A 673 -10.60 -4.81 0.03
N ALA A 674 -10.33 -3.90 -0.90
CA ALA A 674 -10.91 -2.55 -0.88
C ALA A 674 -12.45 -2.61 -0.95
N VAL A 675 -13.00 -3.41 -1.86
CA VAL A 675 -14.44 -3.59 -2.02
C VAL A 675 -15.06 -4.32 -0.82
N ALA A 676 -14.40 -5.36 -0.30
CA ALA A 676 -14.87 -6.09 0.87
C ALA A 676 -14.95 -5.17 2.10
N VAL A 677 -13.92 -4.35 2.34
CA VAL A 677 -13.92 -3.35 3.40
C VAL A 677 -15.01 -2.31 3.19
N PHE A 678 -15.26 -1.88 1.95
CA PHE A 678 -16.36 -0.94 1.65
C PHE A 678 -17.72 -1.53 2.03
N PHE A 679 -18.03 -2.75 1.58
CA PHE A 679 -19.28 -3.43 1.91
C PHE A 679 -19.44 -3.68 3.40
N ASP A 680 -18.38 -4.16 4.05
CA ASP A 680 -18.41 -4.45 5.47
C ASP A 680 -18.55 -3.17 6.32
N ALA A 681 -17.72 -2.16 6.10
CA ALA A 681 -17.72 -0.96 6.93
C ALA A 681 -18.96 -0.09 6.73
N PHE A 682 -19.44 0.09 5.49
CA PHE A 682 -20.55 1.00 5.20
C PHE A 682 -21.92 0.30 5.15
N ILE A 683 -22.03 -0.85 4.49
CA ILE A 683 -23.32 -1.52 4.35
C ILE A 683 -23.59 -2.37 5.59
N VAL A 684 -22.66 -3.24 5.97
CA VAL A 684 -22.88 -4.12 7.12
C VAL A 684 -22.89 -3.33 8.42
N ARG A 685 -21.81 -2.62 8.76
CA ARG A 685 -21.70 -2.01 10.10
C ARG A 685 -22.50 -0.74 10.30
N MET A 686 -22.58 0.13 9.29
CA MET A 686 -23.32 1.39 9.45
C MET A 686 -24.83 1.22 9.23
N ALA A 687 -25.29 0.16 8.53
CA ALA A 687 -26.71 -0.07 8.28
C ALA A 687 -27.24 -1.39 8.88
N ILE A 688 -26.72 -2.54 8.47
CA ILE A 688 -27.27 -3.86 8.86
C ILE A 688 -27.11 -4.09 10.37
N VAL A 689 -25.93 -3.85 10.95
CA VAL A 689 -25.66 -4.08 12.38
C VAL A 689 -26.60 -3.28 13.30
N PRO A 690 -26.71 -1.94 13.20
CA PRO A 690 -27.64 -1.18 14.01
C PRO A 690 -29.11 -1.53 13.74
N ALA A 691 -29.48 -1.85 12.50
CA ALA A 691 -30.84 -2.29 12.18
C ALA A 691 -31.19 -3.62 12.87
N THR A 692 -30.31 -4.61 12.79
CA THR A 692 -30.49 -5.92 13.44
C THR A 692 -30.53 -5.79 14.96
N LEU A 693 -29.65 -4.98 15.57
CA LEU A 693 -29.67 -4.74 17.01
C LEU A 693 -30.94 -4.01 17.47
N ALA A 694 -31.44 -3.06 16.67
CA ALA A 694 -32.70 -2.38 16.96
C ALA A 694 -33.93 -3.31 16.88
N LEU A 695 -33.88 -4.36 16.05
CA LEU A 695 -34.91 -5.39 15.91
C LEU A 695 -34.83 -6.45 17.01
N LEU A 696 -33.63 -6.98 17.29
CA LEU A 696 -33.41 -7.97 18.34
C LEU A 696 -33.62 -7.42 19.75
N GLY A 697 -33.40 -6.11 19.94
CA GLY A 697 -33.63 -5.43 21.21
C GLY A 697 -32.84 -6.08 22.36
N ARG A 698 -33.54 -6.47 23.44
CA ARG A 698 -32.90 -7.11 24.60
C ARG A 698 -32.37 -8.51 24.30
N ALA A 699 -32.95 -9.22 23.32
CA ALA A 699 -32.52 -10.57 22.98
C ALA A 699 -31.10 -10.57 22.37
N ALA A 700 -30.67 -9.47 21.75
CA ALA A 700 -29.32 -9.34 21.20
C ALA A 700 -28.22 -9.62 22.24
N TRP A 701 -28.47 -9.36 23.51
CA TRP A 701 -27.51 -9.50 24.60
C TRP A 701 -27.71 -10.78 25.42
N TRP A 702 -28.47 -11.74 24.89
CA TRP A 702 -28.78 -12.98 25.58
C TRP A 702 -27.58 -13.95 25.59
N LEU A 703 -27.38 -14.58 26.75
CA LEU A 703 -26.40 -15.64 26.96
C LEU A 703 -26.98 -16.74 27.88
N PRO A 704 -26.82 -18.03 27.53
CA PRO A 704 -27.18 -19.12 28.43
C PRO A 704 -26.41 -19.05 29.75
N LYS A 705 -27.08 -19.30 30.89
CA LYS A 705 -26.47 -19.22 32.23
C LYS A 705 -25.29 -20.17 32.43
N TRP A 706 -25.32 -21.36 31.82
CA TRP A 706 -24.22 -22.32 31.89
C TRP A 706 -22.97 -21.79 31.17
N LEU A 707 -23.17 -21.20 29.99
CA LEU A 707 -22.11 -20.63 29.17
C LEU A 707 -21.51 -19.38 29.84
N GLY A 708 -22.35 -18.54 30.45
CA GLY A 708 -21.89 -17.39 31.24
C GLY A 708 -21.05 -17.75 32.46
N ARG A 709 -21.18 -18.97 33.02
CA ARG A 709 -20.30 -19.47 34.09
C ARG A 709 -18.99 -20.05 33.59
N ALA A 710 -19.00 -20.66 32.41
CA ALA A 710 -17.81 -21.28 31.81
C ALA A 710 -16.88 -20.25 31.15
N LEU A 711 -17.42 -19.14 30.63
CA LEU A 711 -16.64 -18.14 29.93
C LEU A 711 -15.79 -17.28 30.89
N PRO A 712 -14.49 -17.08 30.59
CA PRO A 712 -13.64 -16.20 31.39
C PRO A 712 -14.15 -14.75 31.36
N ASN A 713 -13.92 -14.00 32.44
CA ASN A 713 -14.24 -12.57 32.47
C ASN A 713 -13.06 -11.76 31.95
N VAL A 714 -13.08 -11.42 30.66
CA VAL A 714 -12.05 -10.55 30.08
C VAL A 714 -12.59 -9.13 30.05
N ASP A 715 -12.07 -8.28 30.95
CA ASP A 715 -12.40 -6.86 30.99
C ASP A 715 -11.76 -6.16 29.78
N VAL A 716 -12.53 -6.08 28.69
CA VAL A 716 -12.20 -5.37 27.44
C VAL A 716 -12.58 -3.89 27.52
N GLU A 717 -13.61 -3.58 28.30
CA GLU A 717 -14.21 -2.24 28.42
C GLU A 717 -13.47 -1.35 29.44
N GLY A 718 -12.61 -1.94 30.27
CA GLY A 718 -11.80 -1.26 31.28
C GLY A 718 -12.61 -0.89 32.53
N GLU A 719 -13.64 -1.68 32.87
CA GLU A 719 -14.46 -1.47 34.07
C GLU A 719 -13.57 -1.43 35.33
N GLY A 720 -12.54 -2.28 35.41
CA GLY A 720 -11.60 -2.31 36.53
C GLY A 720 -10.69 -1.07 36.64
N LEU A 721 -10.61 -0.22 35.60
CA LEU A 721 -9.88 1.06 35.64
C LEU A 721 -10.70 2.20 36.24
N ARG A 722 -12.02 2.01 36.45
CA ARG A 722 -12.91 3.01 37.06
C ARG A 722 -13.05 2.83 38.58
N GLU A 723 -12.84 1.62 39.11
CA GLU A 723 -12.96 1.31 40.55
C GLU A 723 -11.73 1.66 41.39
N THR A 724 -10.70 2.30 40.82
CA THR A 724 -9.60 2.85 41.63
C THR A 724 -9.85 4.35 41.83
N PRO A 725 -10.32 4.80 43.01
CA PRO A 725 -10.32 6.23 43.33
C PRO A 725 -8.87 6.71 43.28
N ALA A 726 -8.63 7.77 42.51
CA ALA A 726 -7.50 8.64 42.79
C ALA A 726 -7.76 9.27 44.17
N ASP A 727 -6.74 9.22 45.04
CA ASP A 727 -6.71 9.68 46.44
C ASP A 727 -7.42 8.79 47.47
N GLY A 728 -6.68 7.76 47.91
CA GLY A 728 -6.81 7.24 49.27
C GLY A 728 -5.98 8.10 50.22
N ASP A 729 -6.61 9.14 50.79
CA ASP A 729 -6.17 9.70 52.07
C ASP A 729 -6.44 8.63 53.16
N PRO A 730 -5.43 8.17 53.91
CA PRO A 730 -5.62 7.17 54.96
C PRO A 730 -6.48 7.63 56.13
N ASN A 731 -6.84 8.91 56.23
CA ASN A 731 -7.64 9.44 57.32
C ASN A 731 -9.05 9.83 56.86
N GLY A 732 -9.97 8.87 56.94
CA GLY A 732 -11.38 9.09 56.73
C GLY A 732 -11.95 10.19 57.64
N ARG A 733 -12.37 11.31 57.04
CA ARG A 733 -13.41 12.18 57.58
C ARG A 733 -14.36 12.60 56.46
N ALA A 734 -15.58 12.07 56.53
CA ALA A 734 -16.69 12.52 55.71
C ALA A 734 -17.09 13.95 56.10
N PRO A 735 -17.40 14.85 55.16
CA PRO A 735 -18.03 16.13 55.50
C PRO A 735 -19.54 15.93 55.67
N HIS A 736 -20.04 16.17 56.88
CA HIS A 736 -21.47 16.40 57.13
C HIS A 736 -21.87 17.85 56.79
N PRO A 737 -23.15 18.12 56.46
CA PRO A 737 -23.66 19.42 56.02
C PRO A 737 -24.22 20.27 57.17
N ALA A 738 -24.00 21.59 57.15
CA ALA A 738 -24.64 22.60 58.03
C ALA A 738 -24.28 24.01 57.52
N GLU A 739 -25.03 25.10 57.64
CA GLU A 739 -26.44 25.42 57.84
C GLU A 739 -26.54 26.93 57.53
N THR A 740 -27.70 27.40 57.11
CA THR A 740 -27.96 28.81 56.75
C THR A 740 -28.20 29.68 57.99
N ARG A 741 -27.54 30.84 58.14
CA ARG A 741 -28.11 32.05 58.81
C ARG A 741 -27.22 33.31 58.69
N ALA A 742 -27.83 34.44 58.30
CA ALA A 742 -27.39 35.83 58.52
C ALA A 742 -27.93 36.33 59.91
N PRO A 743 -27.75 37.59 60.44
CA PRO A 743 -27.31 38.88 59.84
C PRO A 743 -26.49 39.89 60.73
N ASN A 744 -26.11 41.05 60.14
CA ASN A 744 -25.89 42.43 60.66
C ASN A 744 -25.19 42.76 62.02
N ALA A 745 -24.27 43.75 62.01
CA ALA A 745 -24.46 45.13 62.57
C ALA A 745 -23.14 45.87 62.90
N GLU A 746 -23.11 47.17 62.58
CA GLU A 746 -22.04 48.17 62.77
C GLU A 746 -21.81 48.67 64.21
N LYS A 747 -20.59 49.20 64.45
CA LYS A 747 -20.20 50.49 65.09
C LYS A 747 -18.68 50.42 65.34
N ALA A 748 -17.80 51.42 65.25
CA ALA A 748 -17.75 52.87 64.95
C ALA A 748 -16.23 53.28 65.11
N PRO A 749 -15.79 54.55 65.19
CA PRO A 749 -15.10 55.31 64.12
C PRO A 749 -13.64 55.76 64.43
N GLY A 750 -12.91 56.30 63.44
CA GLY A 750 -11.74 57.18 63.66
C GLY A 750 -10.59 57.10 62.63
N LEU A 751 -10.44 58.15 61.82
CA LEU A 751 -9.46 58.44 60.74
C LEU A 751 -7.97 58.55 61.19
N PRO A 752 -6.95 58.67 60.28
CA PRO A 752 -7.02 58.92 58.83
C PRO A 752 -6.24 57.96 57.90
N LEU A 753 -6.67 57.92 56.65
CA LEU A 753 -5.92 57.41 55.50
C LEU A 753 -4.71 58.31 55.23
N ALA A 754 -3.50 57.76 55.38
CA ALA A 754 -2.32 58.26 54.70
C ALA A 754 -2.14 57.47 53.40
N VAL A 755 -2.28 58.17 52.28
CA VAL A 755 -1.89 57.70 50.95
C VAL A 755 -0.37 57.55 50.94
N ASN A 756 0.14 56.39 50.56
CA ASN A 756 1.51 56.26 50.09
C ASN A 756 1.47 55.76 48.63
N HIS A 757 1.78 56.65 47.70
CA HIS A 757 2.26 56.25 46.38
C HIS A 757 3.65 55.63 46.55
N GLN A 758 3.90 54.45 45.97
CA GLN A 758 5.09 54.11 45.17
C GLN A 758 5.33 52.60 45.13
N GLY A 759 5.50 52.09 43.90
CA GLY A 759 5.89 50.73 43.59
C GLY A 759 5.62 50.42 42.13
N VAL A 760 6.18 51.21 41.20
CA VAL A 760 6.25 50.79 39.79
C VAL A 760 7.36 49.75 39.74
N SER A 761 7.03 48.48 39.56
CA SER A 761 8.04 47.44 39.32
C SER A 761 8.72 47.75 37.98
N GLU A 762 10.04 47.57 37.88
CA GLU A 762 10.80 47.90 36.66
C GLU A 762 11.55 46.68 36.14
N ILE A 763 11.67 46.55 34.82
CA ILE A 763 12.53 45.56 34.16
C ILE A 763 13.79 46.29 33.67
N ARG A 764 14.97 45.75 33.99
CA ARG A 764 16.28 46.30 33.61
C ARG A 764 17.14 45.21 32.99
N GLY A 765 18.05 45.55 32.09
CA GLY A 765 18.96 44.56 31.50
C GLY A 765 19.80 45.08 30.35
N LEU A 766 20.59 44.20 29.74
CA LEU A 766 21.45 44.47 28.60
C LEU A 766 20.97 43.71 27.36
N VAL A 767 21.04 44.36 26.19
CA VAL A 767 20.89 43.71 24.90
C VAL A 767 22.27 43.55 24.25
N GLN A 768 22.66 42.30 23.99
CA GLN A 768 23.96 41.96 23.42
C GLN A 768 23.81 41.07 22.18
N ASN A 769 24.85 40.99 21.36
CA ASN A 769 24.92 40.04 20.25
C ASN A 769 25.60 38.73 20.70
N ALA A 770 25.71 37.75 19.78
CA ALA A 770 26.34 36.46 20.06
C ALA A 770 27.83 36.57 20.49
N ASP A 771 28.51 37.67 20.16
CA ASP A 771 29.91 37.93 20.51
C ASP A 771 30.05 38.74 21.83
N SER A 772 28.95 38.86 22.60
CA SER A 772 28.88 39.65 23.84
C SER A 772 29.11 41.16 23.66
N ALA A 773 29.03 41.69 22.44
CA ALA A 773 29.08 43.11 22.17
C ALA A 773 27.67 43.74 22.36
N PRO A 774 27.58 44.95 22.95
CA PRO A 774 26.28 45.61 23.17
C PRO A 774 25.61 46.00 21.85
N VAL A 775 24.32 45.70 21.71
CA VAL A 775 23.51 46.10 20.54
C VAL A 775 22.88 47.47 20.82
N THR A 776 23.39 48.48 20.15
CA THR A 776 22.89 49.86 20.26
C THR A 776 21.61 50.05 19.44
N SER A 777 20.71 50.93 19.89
CA SER A 777 19.44 51.25 19.21
C SER A 777 18.43 50.09 19.07
N ALA A 778 18.55 49.02 19.86
CA ALA A 778 17.56 47.97 19.91
C ALA A 778 16.26 48.50 20.53
N THR A 779 15.15 48.34 19.84
CA THR A 779 13.84 48.75 20.33
C THR A 779 13.20 47.62 21.14
N LEU A 780 12.90 47.88 22.41
CA LEU A 780 12.20 46.95 23.29
C LEU A 780 10.74 47.35 23.46
N THR A 781 9.85 46.37 23.36
CA THR A 781 8.39 46.53 23.49
C THR A 781 7.86 45.53 24.51
N LEU A 782 7.20 46.04 25.56
CA LEU A 782 6.56 45.24 26.59
C LEU A 782 5.07 45.09 26.29
N ILE A 783 4.58 43.85 26.27
CA ILE A 783 3.22 43.48 25.91
C ILE A 783 2.57 42.72 27.08
N ASP A 784 1.31 42.99 27.39
CA ASP A 784 0.54 42.26 28.41
C ASP A 784 0.05 40.89 27.92
N GLY A 785 -0.49 40.06 28.83
CA GLY A 785 -1.07 38.75 28.49
C GLY A 785 -2.29 38.80 27.56
N GLY A 786 -2.85 39.99 27.31
CA GLY A 786 -3.94 40.25 26.36
C GLY A 786 -3.46 40.65 24.96
N GLY A 787 -2.16 40.90 24.78
CA GLY A 787 -1.56 41.34 23.52
C GLY A 787 -1.51 42.86 23.34
N HIS A 788 -1.83 43.66 24.36
CA HIS A 788 -1.70 45.11 24.30
C HIS A 788 -0.27 45.55 24.62
N GLN A 789 0.27 46.45 23.80
CA GLN A 789 1.54 47.09 24.06
C GLN A 789 1.39 48.08 25.22
N LEU A 790 2.17 47.88 26.27
CA LEU A 790 2.15 48.73 27.47
C LEU A 790 3.22 49.83 27.39
N VAL A 791 4.46 49.45 27.06
CA VAL A 791 5.61 50.36 27.07
C VAL A 791 6.56 49.99 25.94
N ARG A 792 7.23 50.99 25.36
CA ARG A 792 8.29 50.81 24.36
C ARG A 792 9.46 51.73 24.67
N THR A 793 10.67 51.21 24.64
CA THR A 793 11.91 51.96 24.86
C THR A 793 12.99 51.52 23.86
N THR A 794 14.11 52.21 23.82
CA THR A 794 15.29 51.85 23.03
C THR A 794 16.50 51.68 23.94
N THR A 795 17.44 50.80 23.57
CA THR A 795 18.69 50.62 24.35
C THR A 795 19.57 51.87 24.33
N GLU A 796 20.29 52.09 25.42
CA GLU A 796 21.35 53.08 25.54
C GLU A 796 22.60 52.68 24.74
N ALA A 797 23.57 53.59 24.62
CA ALA A 797 24.80 53.38 23.84
C ALA A 797 25.67 52.22 24.36
N ASP A 798 25.49 51.81 25.62
CA ASP A 798 26.14 50.66 26.24
C ASP A 798 25.28 49.38 26.20
N GLY A 799 24.15 49.40 25.49
CA GLY A 799 23.23 48.27 25.32
C GLY A 799 22.23 48.09 26.47
N ARG A 800 22.24 48.95 27.50
CA ARG A 800 21.31 48.86 28.63
C ARG A 800 19.91 49.34 28.30
N TYR A 801 18.91 48.78 28.96
CA TYR A 801 17.52 49.26 28.88
C TYR A 801 16.83 49.22 30.25
N MET A 802 15.82 50.07 30.41
CA MET A 802 14.95 50.11 31.58
C MET A 802 13.49 50.37 31.17
N LEU A 803 12.56 49.54 31.67
CA LEU A 803 11.15 49.57 31.34
C LEU A 803 10.28 49.58 32.62
N PRO A 804 9.48 50.63 32.86
CA PRO A 804 8.51 50.62 33.95
C PRO A 804 7.35 49.67 33.67
N VAL A 805 6.90 48.94 34.70
CA VAL A 805 5.80 47.97 34.61
C VAL A 805 4.63 48.42 35.49
N PRO A 806 3.38 48.48 34.98
CA PRO A 806 2.25 49.05 35.73
C PRO A 806 1.78 48.24 36.95
N GLY A 807 2.17 46.97 37.07
CA GLY A 807 1.80 46.09 38.19
C GLY A 807 2.35 44.67 38.03
N SER A 808 2.17 43.83 39.04
CA SER A 808 2.64 42.43 39.00
C SER A 808 1.80 41.58 38.03
N GLY A 809 2.46 40.74 37.23
CA GLY A 809 1.82 40.01 36.14
C GLY A 809 2.79 39.34 35.18
N SER A 810 2.26 38.61 34.20
CA SER A 810 3.07 38.02 33.12
C SER A 810 3.05 38.93 31.89
N TYR A 811 4.24 39.24 31.40
CA TYR A 811 4.47 40.15 30.27
C TYR A 811 5.36 39.47 29.23
N VAL A 812 5.26 39.92 27.98
CA VAL A 812 6.16 39.52 26.90
C VAL A 812 7.01 40.73 26.53
N LEU A 813 8.32 40.59 26.66
CA LEU A 813 9.30 41.59 26.27
C LEU A 813 9.87 41.21 24.90
N ILE A 814 9.71 42.08 23.91
CA ILE A 814 10.19 41.89 22.55
C ILE A 814 11.30 42.90 22.27
N ALA A 815 12.50 42.46 21.95
CA ALA A 815 13.59 43.32 21.47
C ALA A 815 13.82 43.11 19.97
N ALA A 816 13.93 44.20 19.23
CA ALA A 816 14.21 44.20 17.80
C ALA A 816 15.26 45.26 17.47
N ALA A 817 16.26 44.90 16.65
CA ALA A 817 17.28 45.83 16.17
C ALA A 817 17.52 45.57 14.68
N ASP A 818 17.96 46.60 13.95
CA ASP A 818 18.31 46.43 12.54
C ASP A 818 19.42 45.38 12.36
N HIS A 819 19.31 44.56 11.32
CA HIS A 819 20.23 43.45 10.99
C HIS A 819 20.33 42.33 12.06
N HIS A 820 19.35 42.25 12.97
CA HIS A 820 19.24 41.18 13.95
C HIS A 820 17.82 40.59 14.00
N ASP A 821 17.71 39.30 14.32
CA ASP A 821 16.40 38.65 14.46
C ASP A 821 15.70 39.11 15.77
N PRO A 822 14.45 39.62 15.74
CA PRO A 822 13.75 40.06 16.93
C PRO A 822 13.52 38.91 17.91
N GLN A 823 13.86 39.14 19.18
CA GLN A 823 13.70 38.17 20.26
C GLN A 823 12.54 38.53 21.17
N ALA A 824 11.75 37.53 21.56
CA ALA A 824 10.64 37.69 22.49
C ALA A 824 10.80 36.77 23.70
N ALA A 825 10.78 37.33 24.90
CA ALA A 825 10.89 36.62 26.17
C ALA A 825 9.62 36.83 27.02
N SER A 826 9.08 35.75 27.57
CA SER A 826 7.99 35.84 28.56
C SER A 826 8.57 36.01 29.96
N LEU A 827 8.21 37.10 30.64
CA LEU A 827 8.65 37.45 31.99
C LEU A 827 7.47 37.40 32.97
N VAL A 828 7.73 37.08 34.23
CA VAL A 828 6.77 37.20 35.33
C VAL A 828 7.33 38.22 36.31
N VAL A 829 6.65 39.36 36.44
CA VAL A 829 7.09 40.48 37.27
C VAL A 829 6.27 40.49 38.55
N GLY A 830 6.95 40.45 39.70
CA GLY A 830 6.35 40.59 41.03
C GLY A 830 6.33 42.04 41.50
N ASP A 831 6.35 42.25 42.82
CA ASP A 831 6.33 43.59 43.45
C ASP A 831 7.73 44.24 43.55
N GLY A 832 8.75 43.68 42.87
CA GLY A 832 10.12 44.18 42.85
C GLY A 832 10.73 44.22 41.44
N PRO A 833 11.89 44.89 41.25
CA PRO A 833 12.54 45.01 39.95
C PRO A 833 13.08 43.67 39.44
N VAL A 834 13.08 43.48 38.11
CA VAL A 834 13.51 42.25 37.43
C VAL A 834 14.66 42.54 36.48
N ASP A 835 15.80 41.89 36.70
CA ASP A 835 16.95 41.97 35.79
C ASP A 835 16.86 40.86 34.72
N PHE A 836 16.94 41.22 33.43
CA PHE A 836 16.84 40.27 32.33
C PHE A 836 17.63 40.72 31.08
N ASP A 837 18.66 39.96 30.70
CA ASP A 837 19.47 40.24 29.52
C ASP A 837 18.92 39.52 28.27
N LEU A 838 19.02 40.17 27.11
CA LEU A 838 18.54 39.68 25.82
C LEU A 838 19.69 39.55 24.82
N MET A 839 19.73 38.45 24.08
CA MET A 839 20.75 38.24 23.05
C MET A 839 20.11 38.22 21.66
N LEU A 840 20.52 39.13 20.77
CA LEU A 840 20.04 39.22 19.39
C LEU A 840 21.05 38.57 18.43
N SER A 841 20.62 37.65 17.56
CA SER A 841 21.48 36.99 16.56
C SER A 841 21.55 37.79 15.26
N GLY A 842 22.74 37.95 14.68
CA GLY A 842 22.95 38.70 13.43
C GLY A 842 22.51 37.95 12.18
N SER A 843 22.09 38.69 11.14
CA SER A 843 21.73 38.18 9.82
C SER A 843 22.94 38.06 8.87
N CYS A 844 23.07 36.95 8.14
CA CYS A 844 24.09 36.68 7.11
C CYS A 844 23.54 36.90 5.69
N GLY A 845 24.44 37.23 4.74
CA GLY A 845 24.09 37.47 3.34
C GLY A 845 24.61 36.38 2.39
N LEU A 846 23.81 36.00 1.38
CA LEU A 846 24.18 35.06 0.32
C LEU A 846 23.82 35.66 -1.04
N THR A 847 24.79 35.81 -1.93
CA THR A 847 24.60 36.40 -3.26
C THR A 847 25.09 35.47 -4.36
N GLY A 848 24.65 35.66 -5.60
CA GLY A 848 25.13 34.85 -6.72
C GLY A 848 24.55 35.30 -8.04
N THR A 849 24.99 34.66 -9.12
CA THR A 849 24.50 34.89 -10.48
C THR A 849 24.05 33.59 -11.12
N VAL A 850 22.97 33.65 -11.91
CA VAL A 850 22.43 32.52 -12.67
C VAL A 850 22.66 32.80 -14.16
N ARG A 851 23.36 31.88 -14.81
CA ARG A 851 23.66 31.96 -16.25
C ARG A 851 23.10 30.74 -16.97
N GLY A 852 22.79 30.90 -18.25
CA GLY A 852 22.50 29.76 -19.12
C GLY A 852 23.80 29.10 -19.56
N THR A 853 23.73 27.84 -19.98
CA THR A 853 24.84 27.12 -20.66
C THR A 853 25.36 27.80 -21.92
N ASN A 854 24.61 28.78 -22.47
CA ASN A 854 25.05 29.66 -23.55
C ASN A 854 25.85 30.90 -23.08
N GLY A 855 26.16 31.00 -21.77
CA GLY A 855 26.90 32.10 -21.15
C GLY A 855 26.09 33.37 -20.86
N LEU A 856 24.82 33.43 -21.30
CA LEU A 856 23.95 34.60 -21.10
C LEU A 856 23.32 34.61 -19.69
N PRO A 857 23.13 35.78 -19.07
CA PRO A 857 22.45 35.88 -17.78
C PRO A 857 20.97 35.46 -17.88
N VAL A 858 20.47 34.75 -16.87
CA VAL A 858 19.07 34.30 -16.81
C VAL A 858 18.28 35.18 -15.85
N GLY A 859 17.49 36.10 -16.39
CA GLY A 859 16.57 36.95 -15.62
C GLY A 859 15.30 36.22 -15.19
N ASP A 860 14.68 36.72 -14.12
CA ASP A 860 13.43 36.19 -13.54
C ASP A 860 13.46 34.72 -13.06
N ALA A 861 14.65 34.13 -12.92
CA ALA A 861 14.82 32.83 -12.30
C ALA A 861 14.44 32.92 -10.82
N VAL A 862 13.66 31.96 -10.32
CA VAL A 862 13.25 31.85 -8.92
C VAL A 862 14.25 30.96 -8.20
N ILE A 863 14.86 31.47 -7.12
CA ILE A 863 15.74 30.72 -6.23
C ILE A 863 15.04 30.49 -4.90
N VAL A 864 14.95 29.24 -4.46
CA VAL A 864 14.38 28.85 -3.18
C VAL A 864 15.47 28.28 -2.28
N ALA A 865 15.77 28.95 -1.18
CA ALA A 865 16.72 28.48 -0.18
C ALA A 865 16.02 27.62 0.88
N THR A 866 16.50 26.39 1.06
CA THR A 866 15.89 25.38 1.93
C THR A 866 16.89 24.92 2.99
N ASP A 867 16.50 24.79 4.26
CA ASP A 867 17.37 24.26 5.32
C ASP A 867 17.56 22.73 5.21
N THR A 868 18.47 22.16 6.02
CA THR A 868 18.75 20.70 6.06
C THR A 868 17.55 19.83 6.44
N ARG A 869 16.42 20.41 6.86
CA ARG A 869 15.17 19.72 7.19
C ARG A 869 14.13 19.86 6.09
N GLY A 870 14.47 20.45 4.93
CA GLY A 870 13.57 20.64 3.81
C GLY A 870 12.61 21.83 3.98
N LYS A 871 12.83 22.72 4.97
CA LYS A 871 11.98 23.90 5.17
C LYS A 871 12.47 25.06 4.29
N VAL A 872 11.59 25.65 3.49
CA VAL A 872 11.88 26.88 2.74
C VAL A 872 12.10 28.03 3.73
N ILE A 873 13.29 28.63 3.66
CA ILE A 873 13.71 29.75 4.53
C ILE A 873 13.53 31.08 3.80
N ALA A 874 13.91 31.15 2.53
CA ALA A 874 13.79 32.37 1.73
C ALA A 874 13.59 32.06 0.24
N THR A 875 13.07 33.03 -0.50
CA THR A 875 12.93 32.96 -1.96
C THR A 875 13.40 34.28 -2.57
N ALA A 876 14.23 34.20 -3.60
CA ALA A 876 14.74 35.34 -4.35
C ALA A 876 14.40 35.16 -5.83
N LYS A 877 14.48 36.26 -6.59
CA LYS A 877 14.43 36.25 -8.05
C LYS A 877 15.68 36.89 -8.60
N THR A 878 16.17 36.41 -9.75
CA THR A 878 17.27 37.05 -10.45
C THR A 878 16.84 38.35 -11.13
N ASP A 879 17.74 39.33 -11.14
CA ASP A 879 17.61 40.55 -11.94
C ASP A 879 17.92 40.32 -13.43
N ALA A 880 17.88 41.38 -14.24
CA ALA A 880 18.14 41.32 -15.67
C ALA A 880 19.59 40.88 -16.02
N GLU A 881 20.53 40.99 -15.09
CA GLU A 881 21.91 40.50 -15.24
C GLU A 881 22.12 39.11 -14.59
N GLY A 882 21.04 38.46 -14.16
CA GLY A 882 21.06 37.12 -13.56
C GLY A 882 21.46 37.11 -12.09
N GLY A 883 21.65 38.26 -11.45
CA GLY A 883 22.08 38.37 -10.05
C GLY A 883 20.94 38.13 -9.06
N TYR A 884 21.23 37.44 -7.95
CA TYR A 884 20.31 37.25 -6.82
C TYR A 884 21.01 37.49 -5.47
N ALA A 885 20.22 37.88 -4.46
CA ALA A 885 20.71 38.15 -3.12
C ALA A 885 19.70 37.74 -2.04
N PHE A 886 20.17 37.08 -1.00
CA PHE A 886 19.51 36.87 0.28
C PHE A 886 20.24 37.68 1.34
N THR A 887 19.54 38.57 2.04
CA THR A 887 20.15 39.51 3.02
C THR A 887 19.89 39.14 4.48
N ALA A 888 19.12 38.08 4.73
CA ALA A 888 18.65 37.69 6.07
C ALA A 888 18.65 36.17 6.30
N LEU A 889 19.75 35.49 5.96
CA LEU A 889 19.94 34.07 6.28
C LEU A 889 20.67 33.91 7.61
N THR A 890 20.44 32.82 8.33
CA THR A 890 21.27 32.46 9.50
C THR A 890 22.45 31.61 9.05
N ALA A 891 23.56 31.62 9.79
CA ALA A 891 24.67 30.72 9.50
C ALA A 891 24.23 29.24 9.54
N GLY A 892 24.59 28.46 8.52
CA GLY A 892 24.20 27.06 8.37
C GLY A 892 24.22 26.55 6.92
N HIS A 893 23.89 25.27 6.74
CA HIS A 893 23.82 24.64 5.42
C HIS A 893 22.44 24.82 4.79
N TYR A 894 22.43 25.21 3.52
CA TYR A 894 21.22 25.39 2.72
C TYR A 894 21.34 24.67 1.38
N THR A 895 20.20 24.25 0.85
CA THR A 895 20.06 23.83 -0.55
C THR A 895 19.29 24.92 -1.29
N LEU A 896 19.91 25.50 -2.32
CA LEU A 896 19.32 26.48 -3.22
C LEU A 896 18.75 25.76 -4.43
N ALA A 897 17.44 25.84 -4.64
CA ALA A 897 16.78 25.33 -5.85
C ALA A 897 16.50 26.48 -6.82
N PHE A 898 17.01 26.38 -8.03
CA PHE A 898 16.93 27.37 -9.10
C PHE A 898 15.92 26.91 -10.15
N SER A 899 15.00 27.78 -10.54
CA SER A 899 14.00 27.48 -11.57
C SER A 899 13.74 28.69 -12.45
N ALA A 900 13.87 28.53 -13.77
CA ALA A 900 13.61 29.58 -14.74
C ALA A 900 12.77 29.06 -15.93
N PRO A 901 11.91 29.89 -16.53
CA PRO A 901 11.17 29.52 -17.74
C PRO A 901 12.13 29.15 -18.88
N ALA A 902 11.88 28.04 -19.59
CA ALA A 902 12.73 27.47 -20.65
C ALA A 902 14.07 26.83 -20.20
N PHE A 903 14.35 26.74 -18.89
CA PHE A 903 15.53 26.08 -18.35
C PHE A 903 15.19 24.90 -17.43
N ARG A 904 16.07 23.90 -17.36
CA ARG A 904 15.96 22.78 -16.43
C ARG A 904 16.24 23.27 -15.00
N PRO A 905 15.40 22.92 -13.99
CA PRO A 905 15.67 23.30 -12.61
C PRO A 905 16.97 22.66 -12.12
N ALA A 906 17.75 23.39 -11.33
CA ALA A 906 18.99 22.92 -10.71
C ALA A 906 18.93 23.11 -9.19
N ALA A 907 19.71 22.34 -8.44
CA ALA A 907 19.82 22.52 -7.00
C ALA A 907 21.29 22.43 -6.56
N GLU A 908 21.73 23.39 -5.78
CA GLU A 908 23.10 23.45 -5.23
C GLU A 908 23.09 23.53 -3.71
N SER A 909 24.07 22.89 -3.07
CA SER A 909 24.22 22.95 -1.61
C SER A 909 25.31 23.95 -1.23
N VAL A 910 24.96 24.91 -0.36
CA VAL A 910 25.85 25.98 0.08
C VAL A 910 25.92 26.04 1.60
N GLU A 911 27.11 26.24 2.14
CA GLU A 911 27.32 26.56 3.56
C GLU A 911 27.44 28.08 3.72
N VAL A 912 26.50 28.68 4.44
CA VAL A 912 26.52 30.11 4.77
C VAL A 912 27.22 30.26 6.11
N ALA A 913 28.46 30.70 6.11
CA ALA A 913 29.21 31.09 7.31
C ALA A 913 28.99 32.58 7.62
N GLY A 914 29.31 33.04 8.84
CA GLY A 914 29.15 34.44 9.23
C GLY A 914 29.82 35.40 8.25
N GLY A 915 29.04 36.26 7.57
CA GLY A 915 29.51 37.18 6.53
C GLY A 915 28.67 37.15 5.25
N HIS A 916 29.30 37.45 4.11
CA HIS A 916 28.72 37.35 2.77
C HIS A 916 29.27 36.12 2.03
N THR A 917 28.38 35.24 1.58
CA THR A 917 28.71 34.02 0.82
C THR A 917 28.30 34.18 -0.65
N TRP A 918 29.07 33.64 -1.60
CA TRP A 918 28.74 33.64 -3.04
C TRP A 918 28.43 32.24 -3.58
N CYS A 919 27.41 32.12 -4.45
CA CYS A 919 27.06 30.87 -5.13
C CYS A 919 26.51 31.12 -6.55
N ASP A 920 27.33 30.88 -7.58
CA ASP A 920 26.93 31.01 -8.99
C ASP A 920 26.47 29.66 -9.55
N VAL A 921 25.47 29.68 -10.45
CA VAL A 921 24.87 28.47 -11.04
C VAL A 921 24.61 28.63 -12.53
N GLU A 922 24.90 27.56 -13.28
CA GLU A 922 24.55 27.45 -14.70
C GLU A 922 23.32 26.56 -14.93
N LEU A 923 22.35 27.05 -15.71
CA LEU A 923 21.13 26.35 -16.07
C LEU A 923 21.15 25.85 -17.52
N GLN A 924 20.69 24.62 -17.72
CA GLN A 924 20.57 24.00 -19.05
C GLN A 924 19.25 24.40 -19.72
N LEU A 925 19.27 24.69 -21.03
CA LEU A 925 18.06 24.97 -21.83
C LEU A 925 17.23 23.69 -22.05
N ARG A 926 15.90 23.82 -22.12
CA ARG A 926 14.99 22.69 -22.44
C ARG A 926 14.80 22.56 -23.96
N ALA A 927 14.83 21.33 -24.50
CA ALA A 927 14.56 21.08 -25.92
C ALA A 927 13.05 21.07 -26.23
N ARG A 928 12.67 21.48 -27.45
CA ARG A 928 11.28 21.59 -27.90
C ARG A 928 11.14 21.16 -29.36
N ILE A 929 10.13 20.34 -29.65
CA ILE A 929 9.79 19.88 -31.00
C ILE A 929 8.37 20.33 -31.32
N SER A 930 8.14 20.90 -32.50
CA SER A 930 6.82 21.34 -32.96
C SER A 930 6.69 21.19 -34.47
N GLY A 931 5.52 20.85 -34.98
CA GLY A 931 5.29 20.64 -36.42
C GLY A 931 3.82 20.73 -36.80
N THR A 932 3.51 20.47 -38.07
CA THR A 932 2.12 20.46 -38.57
C THR A 932 1.82 19.15 -39.29
N VAL A 933 0.73 18.47 -38.92
CA VAL A 933 0.26 17.26 -39.61
C VAL A 933 -0.57 17.68 -40.83
N ARG A 934 -0.20 17.18 -42.00
CA ARG A 934 -0.85 17.51 -43.28
C ARG A 934 -1.18 16.27 -44.10
N VAL A 935 -2.23 16.36 -44.92
CA VAL A 935 -2.56 15.33 -45.93
C VAL A 935 -1.92 15.66 -47.29
N ASN A 936 -1.95 14.72 -48.23
CA ASN A 936 -1.23 14.73 -49.52
C ASN A 936 -1.53 15.93 -50.47
N GLU A 937 -2.48 16.80 -50.11
CA GLU A 937 -2.82 18.05 -50.82
C GLU A 937 -2.34 19.32 -50.07
N GLY A 938 -1.56 19.16 -48.99
CA GLY A 938 -1.06 20.27 -48.16
C GLY A 938 -2.06 20.81 -47.15
N ARG A 939 -3.27 20.23 -47.08
CA ARG A 939 -4.31 20.63 -46.13
C ARG A 939 -3.94 20.16 -44.71
N PRO A 940 -3.99 21.03 -43.68
CA PRO A 940 -3.74 20.64 -42.30
C PRO A 940 -4.82 19.71 -41.76
N LEU A 941 -4.41 18.77 -40.91
CA LEU A 941 -5.29 17.75 -40.34
C LEU A 941 -5.50 17.99 -38.84
N ALA A 942 -6.71 18.41 -38.48
CA ALA A 942 -7.14 18.57 -37.10
C ALA A 942 -7.50 17.23 -36.45
N ASP A 943 -7.46 17.17 -35.12
CA ASP A 943 -7.84 16.02 -34.29
C ASP A 943 -6.98 14.76 -34.51
N ALA A 944 -5.79 14.88 -35.11
CA ALA A 944 -4.83 13.79 -35.22
C ALA A 944 -4.04 13.66 -33.92
N GLN A 945 -3.87 12.43 -33.42
CA GLN A 945 -3.09 12.18 -32.22
C GLN A 945 -1.62 12.01 -32.59
N VAL A 946 -0.78 12.94 -32.16
CA VAL A 946 0.67 12.87 -32.33
C VAL A 946 1.27 12.38 -31.02
N THR A 947 2.14 11.38 -31.09
CA THR A 947 2.81 10.73 -29.96
C THR A 947 4.31 10.78 -30.18
N LEU A 948 5.07 11.13 -29.15
CA LEU A 948 6.52 11.12 -29.17
C LEU A 948 7.03 9.93 -28.35
N LEU A 949 7.86 9.08 -28.96
CA LEU A 949 8.48 7.91 -28.36
C LEU A 949 9.98 8.14 -28.19
N ASP A 950 10.58 7.65 -27.10
CA ASP A 950 12.03 7.62 -26.93
C ASP A 950 12.69 6.50 -27.75
N ALA A 951 14.03 6.42 -27.74
CA ALA A 951 14.80 5.40 -28.45
C ALA A 951 14.51 3.95 -28.02
N ALA A 952 13.92 3.74 -26.84
CA ALA A 952 13.48 2.42 -26.36
C ALA A 952 12.01 2.12 -26.72
N GLY A 953 11.35 3.01 -27.47
CA GLY A 953 9.96 2.89 -27.89
C GLY A 953 8.93 3.28 -26.82
N ASN A 954 9.35 3.86 -25.69
CA ASN A 954 8.43 4.28 -24.65
C ASN A 954 7.80 5.63 -24.99
N MET A 955 6.51 5.78 -24.69
CA MET A 955 5.80 7.03 -24.89
C MET A 955 6.27 8.09 -23.89
N VAL A 956 6.81 9.19 -24.41
CA VAL A 956 7.26 10.34 -23.62
C VAL A 956 6.13 11.34 -23.43
N CYS A 957 5.42 11.67 -24.51
CA CYS A 957 4.28 12.58 -24.49
C CYS A 957 3.38 12.40 -25.72
N ALA A 958 2.14 12.88 -25.63
CA ALA A 958 1.17 12.86 -26.72
C ALA A 958 0.36 14.16 -26.76
N ALA A 959 0.04 14.62 -27.96
CA ALA A 959 -0.71 15.84 -28.23
C ALA A 959 -1.73 15.59 -29.35
N THR A 960 -2.82 16.34 -29.34
CA THR A 960 -3.82 16.29 -30.41
C THR A 960 -3.68 17.56 -31.25
N THR A 961 -3.65 17.42 -32.58
CA THR A 961 -3.45 18.57 -33.47
C THR A 961 -4.63 19.53 -33.44
N GLY A 962 -4.32 20.83 -33.43
CA GLY A 962 -5.33 21.89 -33.49
C GLY A 962 -6.01 22.02 -34.87
N PRO A 963 -6.93 22.99 -35.05
CA PRO A 963 -7.64 23.22 -36.31
C PRO A 963 -6.73 23.42 -37.53
N ASP A 964 -5.54 23.98 -37.29
CA ASP A 964 -4.50 24.23 -38.29
C ASP A 964 -3.48 23.08 -38.40
N GLY A 965 -3.75 21.93 -37.78
CA GLY A 965 -2.92 20.72 -37.84
C GLY A 965 -1.65 20.78 -36.98
N GLU A 966 -1.47 21.81 -36.17
CA GLU A 966 -0.23 22.05 -35.42
C GLU A 966 -0.15 21.20 -34.14
N TYR A 967 1.05 20.69 -33.83
CA TYR A 967 1.39 20.01 -32.57
C TYR A 967 2.67 20.60 -31.97
N ASP A 968 2.78 20.52 -30.64
CA ASP A 968 3.87 21.12 -29.88
C ASP A 968 4.24 20.27 -28.65
N PHE A 969 5.50 19.83 -28.58
CA PHE A 969 6.08 19.10 -27.46
C PHE A 969 7.22 19.91 -26.87
N ALA A 970 7.02 20.42 -25.65
CA ALA A 970 8.04 21.09 -24.86
C ALA A 970 8.64 20.14 -23.81
N ASP A 971 9.77 20.54 -23.20
CA ASP A 971 10.43 19.86 -22.08
C ASP A 971 11.13 18.52 -22.42
N LEU A 972 11.70 18.40 -23.61
CA LEU A 972 12.42 17.20 -24.06
C LEU A 972 13.89 17.21 -23.63
N ILE A 973 14.46 16.01 -23.47
CA ILE A 973 15.89 15.78 -23.19
C ILE A 973 16.61 15.60 -24.53
N ASP A 974 17.93 15.81 -24.60
CA ASP A 974 18.69 15.46 -25.81
C ASP A 974 18.68 13.93 -25.99
N GLY A 975 18.28 13.47 -27.17
CA GLY A 975 18.15 12.05 -27.50
C GLY A 975 17.47 11.84 -28.85
N GLU A 976 17.47 10.59 -29.34
CA GLU A 976 16.68 10.22 -30.52
C GLU A 976 15.24 9.94 -30.11
N TYR A 977 14.31 10.51 -30.89
CA TYR A 977 12.88 10.35 -30.66
C TYR A 977 12.19 9.96 -31.96
N THR A 978 11.11 9.18 -31.82
CA THR A 978 10.23 8.81 -32.92
C THR A 978 8.88 9.51 -32.76
N LEU A 979 8.44 10.24 -33.78
CA LEU A 979 7.11 10.83 -33.82
C LEU A 979 6.14 9.88 -34.53
N VAL A 980 4.99 9.63 -33.91
CA VAL A 980 3.92 8.78 -34.44
C VAL A 980 2.63 9.59 -34.47
N ALA A 981 2.08 9.84 -35.66
CA ALA A 981 0.78 10.49 -35.82
C ALA A 981 -0.28 9.46 -36.24
N SER A 982 -1.40 9.40 -35.52
CA SER A 982 -2.50 8.47 -35.79
C SER A 982 -3.79 9.20 -36.17
N SER A 983 -4.29 8.86 -37.36
CA SER A 983 -5.71 8.99 -37.76
C SER A 983 -6.08 8.13 -38.99
N TYR A 984 -5.12 7.49 -39.68
CA TYR A 984 -5.22 6.36 -40.65
C TYR A 984 -3.80 5.67 -40.66
N PRO A 985 -3.48 4.57 -41.40
CA PRO A 985 -2.45 3.59 -41.00
C PRO A 985 -1.10 4.21 -40.60
N PRO A 986 -0.46 3.72 -39.52
CA PRO A 986 0.61 4.43 -38.84
C PRO A 986 1.85 4.56 -39.73
N VAL A 987 2.39 5.78 -39.80
CA VAL A 987 3.70 6.08 -40.40
C VAL A 987 4.62 6.51 -39.26
N ALA A 988 5.79 5.88 -39.16
CA ALA A 988 6.83 6.21 -38.19
C ALA A 988 8.10 6.63 -38.95
N GLU A 989 8.69 7.76 -38.54
CA GLU A 989 9.95 8.27 -39.08
C GLU A 989 10.84 8.69 -37.91
N ALA A 990 12.12 8.28 -37.95
CA ALA A 990 13.09 8.59 -36.91
C ALA A 990 13.63 10.00 -37.13
N VAL A 991 13.64 10.82 -36.07
CA VAL A 991 14.13 12.21 -36.14
C VAL A 991 15.20 12.43 -35.07
N ALA A 992 16.39 12.83 -35.51
CA ALA A 992 17.48 13.22 -34.62
C ALA A 992 17.33 14.71 -34.27
N VAL A 993 17.21 15.02 -32.98
CA VAL A 993 17.17 16.40 -32.49
C VAL A 993 18.50 16.73 -31.85
N SER A 994 19.20 17.74 -32.40
CA SER A 994 20.50 18.18 -31.89
C SER A 994 20.57 19.70 -31.77
N GLY A 995 20.82 20.20 -30.55
CA GLY A 995 21.14 21.60 -30.27
C GLY A 995 19.96 22.50 -29.89
N THR A 996 20.26 23.62 -29.23
CA THR A 996 19.27 24.54 -28.64
C THR A 996 18.56 25.38 -29.70
N GLY A 997 17.31 25.01 -30.05
CA GLY A 997 16.45 25.77 -30.96
C GLY A 997 15.14 25.04 -31.34
N LYS A 998 14.18 25.75 -31.95
CA LYS A 998 12.92 25.19 -32.46
C LYS A 998 13.18 24.47 -33.78
N GLN A 999 13.14 23.13 -33.80
CA GLN A 999 13.24 22.33 -35.02
C GLN A 999 11.84 21.91 -35.49
N GLY A 1000 11.53 22.20 -36.76
CA GLY A 1000 10.27 21.82 -37.40
C GLY A 1000 10.44 20.60 -38.29
N HIS A 1001 9.51 19.65 -38.19
CA HIS A 1001 9.50 18.42 -38.98
C HIS A 1001 8.06 18.06 -39.39
N ASP A 1002 7.85 17.75 -40.68
CA ASP A 1002 6.53 17.49 -41.26
C ASP A 1002 6.37 16.00 -41.60
N LEU A 1003 5.23 15.40 -41.24
CA LEU A 1003 4.91 13.98 -41.46
C LEU A 1003 3.82 13.78 -42.51
N TRP A 1004 3.97 12.76 -43.35
CA TRP A 1004 3.07 12.46 -44.48
C TRP A 1004 2.40 11.09 -44.36
N LEU A 1005 1.06 11.05 -44.39
CA LEU A 1005 0.27 9.80 -44.35
C LEU A 1005 -0.09 9.30 -45.76
N ARG A 1006 -0.03 7.99 -46.03
CA ARG A 1006 -0.36 7.35 -47.33
C ARG A 1006 -1.24 6.09 -47.18
N HIS A 1007 -2.07 5.81 -48.19
CA HIS A 1007 -2.67 4.47 -48.43
C HIS A 1007 -1.84 3.71 -49.48
N PRO A 1008 -1.75 2.36 -49.39
CA PRO A 1008 -1.16 1.57 -50.46
C PRO A 1008 -2.07 1.66 -51.70
N ARG A 1009 -1.53 2.12 -52.83
CA ARG A 1009 -2.21 1.97 -54.13
C ARG A 1009 -2.11 0.49 -54.53
N ASN A 1010 -3.23 -0.10 -54.97
CA ASN A 1010 -3.28 -1.41 -55.62
C ASN A 1010 -2.27 -1.53 -56.76
#